data_AF-A0A1I1T0D7-F1
#
_entry.id   AF-A0A1I1T0D7-F1
#
_cell.length_a   1.000
_cell.length_b   1.000
_cell.length_c   1.000
_cell.angle_alpha   90.00
_cell.angle_beta   90.00
_cell.angle_gamma   90.00
#
_symmetry.space_group_name_H-M   'P 1'
#
loop_
_entity.id
_entity.type
_entity.pdbx_description
1 polymer ?
#
loop_
_entity_poly.entity_id
_entity_poly.type
_entity_poly.pdbx_seq_one_letter_code
_entity_poly.pdbx_strand_id
1 'polypeptide(L)'
;MKFHSRKASLIMAGVLLAVAIIPGTFASASASDSHPSGTQSQVFNQELFKIHVVDAETGRGIPAVELKTTNNIRFYTDSAGNVAFDEPGLMNETVFFHLSSNGYEVPTDMFGYRGQAVNVTPGGSVTIQMNRINIAERLYRVTGQGIYRDSVMLGETTPIQEPLLNGKVMGQDSVQTIKYKDKLYWFWGDTDRPSYPLGNFRVTGATSKLPSQGLDLDVGVDLDYITREDGFVKSLVPPLPDGANIAWIFGLMTVKDNNGEERLLAAYSTHDPNPRSFGILIFNDEKQEFEQLVQFPGTSDWRYPGMGGQGTYYEDGGKGYYIFTQYEYPNIRVEAKMESIVDYTQYEYFTPLAPGTTYAGADTQLERDAEGKLVWGWKKNTQMLTQDKEKELIGLGVLHADDERYFQLKDVDSGDEVRIAQSSVEWNEYRHSYVMIGQEKFGKTSLLGEIWFAEAPAPNGPWKVAKKIITHNEYSFYNPSQHEYFIKDNGRYLYFEATFTNTFTDAPAMPRYNYNQMMYKLDLANPVLNLTPPTGPELVELAKGKAITASSSESSNPAAQANDGNSQTRWASDSSDPQWIQVDLGTPSLISRVRLDWEVAYGKGYQIQVSNDGQNWTDVYSTTSGDGGTDIINFDETEARYVRMYGTSRGTMYGYSLWEFKVFGQAADTEAPEQLEE
;
A
#
# COMPACT_ATOMS: atom_id res chain seq x y z
N MET A 1 -2.64 28.34 29.47
CA MET A 1 -1.22 28.17 29.06
C MET A 1 -1.13 28.63 27.61
N LYS A 2 -0.35 29.69 27.31
CA LYS A 2 -0.38 30.41 26.03
C LYS A 2 0.26 29.59 24.90
N PHE A 3 -0.56 28.99 24.04
CA PHE A 3 -0.11 28.44 22.76
C PHE A 3 0.31 29.58 21.84
N HIS A 4 1.56 29.54 21.36
CA HIS A 4 2.04 30.45 20.30
C HIS A 4 1.40 30.03 18.97
N SER A 5 0.30 30.69 18.63
CA SER A 5 -0.37 30.61 17.33
C SER A 5 0.41 31.40 16.27
N ARG A 6 1.45 30.79 15.69
CA ARG A 6 2.04 31.25 14.41
C ARG A 6 2.66 30.04 13.70
N LYS A 7 1.83 29.20 13.09
CA LYS A 7 2.19 28.24 12.01
C LYS A 7 1.02 27.34 11.57
N ALA A 8 -0.11 27.32 12.27
CA ALA A 8 -1.32 26.59 11.86
C ALA A 8 -2.14 27.26 10.73
N SER A 9 -1.58 28.26 10.05
CA SER A 9 -2.21 28.93 8.91
C SER A 9 -1.14 29.24 7.87
N LEU A 10 -0.60 28.20 7.25
CA LEU A 10 0.21 28.19 6.02
C LEU A 10 0.50 26.72 5.67
N ILE A 11 -0.57 25.99 5.36
CA ILE A 11 -0.47 24.76 4.56
C ILE A 11 -0.58 25.24 3.11
N MET A 12 0.40 24.89 2.27
CA MET A 12 0.76 25.50 0.97
C MET A 12 1.53 26.83 1.03
N ALA A 13 2.85 26.75 1.16
CA ALA A 13 3.78 27.70 0.54
C ALA A 13 5.17 27.07 0.46
N GLY A 14 5.43 26.28 -0.59
CA GLY A 14 6.79 25.97 -1.01
C GLY A 14 7.50 27.28 -1.38
N VAL A 15 8.71 27.47 -0.85
CA VAL A 15 9.53 28.66 -1.10
C VAL A 15 9.92 28.71 -2.59
N LEU A 16 9.21 29.52 -3.38
CA LEU A 16 9.54 29.82 -4.77
C LEU A 16 10.35 31.12 -4.82
N LEU A 17 11.64 31.02 -5.14
CA LEU A 17 12.42 32.16 -5.61
C LEU A 17 12.58 32.02 -7.13
N ALA A 18 11.73 32.72 -7.89
CA ALA A 18 11.93 32.91 -9.32
C ALA A 18 13.08 33.92 -9.52
N VAL A 19 14.20 33.50 -10.14
CA VAL A 19 15.24 34.44 -10.57
C VAL A 19 15.54 34.21 -12.05
N ALA A 20 15.28 35.27 -12.82
CA ALA A 20 15.62 35.41 -14.21
C ALA A 20 17.14 35.29 -14.42
N ILE A 21 17.54 34.47 -15.39
CA ILE A 21 18.93 34.24 -15.76
C ILE A 21 19.46 35.48 -16.49
N ILE A 22 20.48 36.13 -15.91
CA ILE A 22 21.41 37.00 -16.64
C ILE A 22 22.69 36.19 -16.84
N PRO A 23 23.24 36.07 -18.07
CA PRO A 23 24.47 35.32 -18.29
C PRO A 23 25.67 36.12 -17.75
N GLY A 24 26.14 35.75 -16.56
CA GLY A 24 27.44 36.14 -16.05
C GLY A 24 28.50 35.16 -16.54
N THR A 25 29.45 35.64 -17.33
CA THR A 25 30.64 34.91 -17.77
C THR A 25 31.45 34.39 -16.58
N PHE A 26 31.56 33.07 -16.41
CA PHE A 26 32.50 32.48 -15.47
C PHE A 26 33.90 32.45 -16.11
N ALA A 27 34.82 33.18 -15.50
CA ALA A 27 36.24 33.13 -15.82
C ALA A 27 36.80 31.75 -15.45
N SER A 28 37.52 31.13 -16.37
CA SER A 28 38.31 29.92 -16.14
C SER A 28 39.53 30.27 -15.28
N ALA A 29 39.58 29.74 -14.06
CA ALA A 29 40.81 29.72 -13.29
C ALA A 29 41.70 28.60 -13.86
N SER A 30 42.74 28.99 -14.60
CA SER A 30 43.88 28.11 -14.89
C SER A 30 44.87 28.25 -13.74
N ALA A 31 45.31 27.12 -13.18
CA ALA A 31 46.39 27.08 -12.21
C ALA A 31 47.58 26.37 -12.85
N SER A 32 48.64 27.14 -13.15
CA SER A 32 49.99 26.65 -13.33
C SER A 32 50.85 27.25 -12.21
N ASP A 33 51.44 26.41 -11.37
CA ASP A 33 52.88 26.13 -11.41
C ASP A 33 53.36 25.39 -10.17
N SER A 34 54.33 24.52 -10.44
CA SER A 34 55.05 23.61 -9.54
C SER A 34 55.87 24.29 -8.44
N HIS A 35 55.97 23.67 -7.27
CA HIS A 35 57.24 23.15 -6.72
C HIS A 35 57.07 22.26 -5.48
N PRO A 36 58.04 21.37 -5.18
CA PRO A 36 57.83 20.12 -4.44
C PRO A 36 58.29 20.21 -2.98
N SER A 37 57.59 19.55 -2.07
CA SER A 37 58.22 18.90 -0.90
C SER A 37 57.25 17.98 -0.15
N GLY A 38 57.68 16.72 -0.02
CA GLY A 38 57.33 15.76 1.03
C GLY A 38 55.95 15.83 1.68
N THR A 39 54.98 15.17 1.07
CA THR A 39 54.00 14.40 1.84
C THR A 39 54.07 12.98 1.33
N GLN A 40 54.56 12.07 2.18
CA GLN A 40 54.19 10.68 2.05
C GLN A 40 52.68 10.66 1.95
N SER A 41 52.15 10.28 0.79
CA SER A 41 50.77 9.85 0.69
C SER A 41 50.67 8.63 1.60
N GLN A 42 50.25 8.86 2.85
CA GLN A 42 49.69 7.81 3.67
C GLN A 42 48.53 7.25 2.87
N VAL A 43 48.76 6.09 2.26
CA VAL A 43 47.67 5.24 1.81
C VAL A 43 46.99 4.83 3.12
N PHE A 44 45.92 5.53 3.48
CA PHE A 44 45.06 5.16 4.60
C PHE A 44 44.40 3.84 4.22
N ASN A 45 45.08 2.74 4.51
CA ASN A 45 44.45 1.44 4.64
C ASN A 45 43.72 1.46 5.99
N GLN A 46 42.64 2.25 6.05
CA GLN A 46 41.98 2.59 7.30
C GLN A 46 41.11 1.41 7.70
N GLU A 47 41.57 0.62 8.65
CA GLU A 47 40.78 -0.47 9.21
C GLU A 47 39.64 0.10 10.04
N LEU A 48 38.48 0.31 9.40
CA LEU A 48 37.27 0.83 10.01
C LEU A 48 36.75 -0.13 11.10
N PHE A 49 36.18 0.41 12.18
CA PHE A 49 35.47 -0.39 13.19
C PHE A 49 34.00 -0.51 12.82
N LYS A 50 33.47 -1.73 12.78
CA LYS A 50 32.05 -1.96 12.48
C LYS A 50 31.20 -1.85 13.74
N ILE A 51 30.22 -0.95 13.72
CA ILE A 51 29.11 -0.98 14.68
C ILE A 51 27.87 -1.48 13.93
N HIS A 52 27.31 -2.61 14.37
CA HIS A 52 26.10 -3.19 13.79
C HIS A 52 24.96 -3.12 14.80
N VAL A 53 23.92 -2.34 14.50
CA VAL A 53 22.75 -2.22 15.36
C VAL A 53 21.62 -3.06 14.80
N VAL A 54 21.09 -3.97 15.61
CA VAL A 54 20.09 -4.96 15.17
C VAL A 54 18.84 -4.96 16.05
N ASP A 55 17.73 -5.35 15.45
CA ASP A 55 16.47 -5.65 16.13
C ASP A 55 16.68 -6.87 17.03
N ALA A 56 16.37 -6.74 18.32
CA ALA A 56 16.56 -7.81 19.29
C ALA A 56 15.68 -9.04 19.00
N GLU A 57 14.53 -8.86 18.34
CA GLU A 57 13.59 -9.95 18.04
C GLU A 57 14.02 -10.73 16.78
N THR A 58 14.39 -10.02 15.71
CA THR A 58 14.62 -10.64 14.39
C THR A 58 16.11 -10.74 14.02
N GLY A 59 16.99 -10.04 14.72
CA GLY A 59 18.40 -9.91 14.37
C GLY A 59 18.67 -9.07 13.12
N ARG A 60 17.64 -8.48 12.51
CA ARG A 60 17.76 -7.62 11.32
C ARG A 60 18.46 -6.31 11.68
N GLY A 61 19.34 -5.84 10.81
CA GLY A 61 19.95 -4.52 10.92
C GLY A 61 18.91 -3.40 10.90
N ILE A 62 19.01 -2.45 11.84
CA ILE A 62 18.02 -1.38 11.97
C ILE A 62 18.52 -0.13 11.21
N PRO A 63 17.84 0.33 10.14
CA PRO A 63 18.16 1.61 9.51
C PRO A 63 17.89 2.80 10.43
N ALA A 64 18.56 3.93 10.20
CA ALA A 64 18.22 5.21 10.83
C ALA A 64 18.29 5.20 12.37
N VAL A 65 19.22 4.44 12.95
CA VAL A 65 19.58 4.55 14.37
C VAL A 65 20.64 5.63 14.50
N GLU A 66 20.38 6.64 15.33
CA GLU A 66 21.41 7.60 15.71
C GLU A 66 22.32 6.99 16.78
N LEU A 67 23.63 7.05 16.51
CA LEU A 67 24.70 6.84 17.49
C LEU A 67 25.37 8.18 17.76
N LYS A 68 25.25 8.66 18.99
CA LYS A 68 25.81 9.95 19.40
C LYS A 68 26.85 9.76 20.50
N THR A 69 28.08 10.22 20.27
CA THR A 69 29.14 10.19 21.29
C THR A 69 28.91 11.24 22.38
N THR A 70 29.62 11.12 23.51
CA THR A 70 29.53 12.08 24.63
C THR A 70 29.97 13.50 24.26
N ASN A 71 30.80 13.67 23.24
CA ASN A 71 31.18 14.97 22.64
C ASN A 71 30.29 15.40 21.46
N ASN A 72 29.14 14.74 21.25
CA ASN A 72 28.10 15.09 20.26
C ASN A 72 28.41 14.80 18.78
N ILE A 73 29.39 13.94 18.48
CA ILE A 73 29.57 13.41 17.11
C ILE A 73 28.42 12.43 16.84
N ARG A 74 27.79 12.53 15.67
CA ARG A 74 26.58 11.76 15.32
C ARG A 74 26.84 10.89 14.10
N PHE A 75 26.49 9.63 14.22
CA PHE A 75 26.48 8.64 13.14
C PHE A 75 25.07 8.08 13.01
N TYR A 76 24.74 7.58 11.82
CA TYR A 76 23.44 6.99 11.54
C TYR A 76 23.66 5.68 10.83
N THR A 77 23.03 4.60 11.30
CA THR A 77 23.13 3.31 10.63
C THR A 77 22.59 3.39 9.21
N ASP A 78 23.23 2.69 8.28
CA ASP A 78 22.67 2.45 6.94
C ASP A 78 21.56 1.38 6.98
N SER A 79 21.04 0.98 5.81
CA SER A 79 19.92 0.03 5.73
C SER A 79 20.23 -1.39 6.21
N ALA A 80 21.50 -1.74 6.35
CA ALA A 80 21.91 -2.99 6.98
C ALA A 80 22.18 -2.83 8.49
N GLY A 81 21.87 -1.68 9.09
CA GLY A 81 22.14 -1.41 10.49
C GLY A 81 23.61 -1.10 10.79
N ASN A 82 24.43 -0.84 9.77
CA ASN A 82 25.87 -0.65 9.95
C ASN A 82 26.25 0.82 10.09
N VAL A 83 27.23 1.08 10.95
CA VAL A 83 28.08 2.28 10.93
C VAL A 83 29.53 1.85 10.75
N ALA A 84 30.17 2.44 9.76
CA ALA A 84 31.61 2.33 9.52
C ALA A 84 32.31 3.41 10.35
N PHE A 85 32.69 3.06 11.59
CA PHE A 85 33.23 4.00 12.56
C PHE A 85 34.74 4.17 12.37
N ASP A 86 35.15 5.42 12.24
CA ASP A 86 36.55 5.82 12.19
C ASP A 86 36.61 7.32 12.56
N GLU A 87 36.92 7.58 13.82
CA GLU A 87 37.02 8.94 14.36
C GLU A 87 38.40 9.14 14.97
N PRO A 88 39.25 10.00 14.36
CA PRO A 88 40.56 10.32 14.89
C PRO A 88 40.52 10.77 16.34
N GLY A 89 41.31 10.12 17.20
CA GLY A 89 41.36 10.40 18.64
C GLY A 89 40.34 9.62 19.48
N LEU A 90 39.41 8.89 18.86
CA LEU A 90 38.54 7.93 19.55
C LEU A 90 38.90 6.47 19.25
N MET A 91 39.62 6.20 18.16
CA MET A 91 40.14 4.86 17.87
C MET A 91 41.13 4.39 18.96
N ASN A 92 40.98 3.13 19.37
CA ASN A 92 41.63 2.45 20.51
C ASN A 92 41.19 2.92 21.91
N GLU A 93 40.07 3.63 22.01
CA GLU A 93 39.48 4.02 23.29
C GLU A 93 38.18 3.25 23.59
N THR A 94 37.71 3.35 24.83
CA THR A 94 36.32 2.98 25.16
C THR A 94 35.41 4.19 24.89
N VAL A 95 34.52 4.06 23.91
CA VAL A 95 33.61 5.14 23.50
C VAL A 95 32.19 4.78 23.91
N PHE A 96 31.51 5.71 24.60
CA PHE A 96 30.09 5.57 24.89
C PHE A 96 29.25 6.17 23.76
N PHE A 97 28.32 5.38 23.23
CA PHE A 97 27.35 5.80 22.23
C PHE A 97 25.96 5.89 22.85
N HIS A 98 25.39 7.09 22.88
CA HIS A 98 23.96 7.26 23.08
C HIS A 98 23.20 6.74 21.85
N LEU A 99 22.12 6.00 22.09
CA LEU A 99 21.34 5.35 21.05
C LEU A 99 19.92 5.90 21.03
N SER A 100 19.44 6.29 19.85
CA SER A 100 18.05 6.68 19.66
C SER A 100 17.55 6.35 18.26
N SER A 101 16.31 5.87 18.15
CA SER A 101 15.63 5.71 16.87
C SER A 101 14.12 5.69 17.06
N ASN A 102 13.38 6.10 16.03
CA ASN A 102 11.93 5.95 15.99
C ASN A 102 11.54 4.48 15.97
N GLY A 103 10.58 4.07 16.82
CA GLY A 103 10.08 2.70 16.87
C GLY A 103 10.95 1.69 17.61
N TYR A 104 12.03 2.14 18.26
CA TYR A 104 12.96 1.28 19.00
C TYR A 104 13.38 1.92 20.32
N GLU A 105 13.74 1.08 21.29
CA GLU A 105 14.29 1.52 22.56
C GLU A 105 15.50 0.70 23.02
N VAL A 106 16.28 1.30 23.89
CA VAL A 106 17.37 0.66 24.64
C VAL A 106 17.10 0.92 26.13
N PRO A 107 17.34 -0.05 27.03
CA PRO A 107 17.21 0.16 28.47
C PRO A 107 18.02 1.38 28.96
N THR A 108 17.49 2.06 29.98
CA THR A 108 18.21 3.14 30.66
C THR A 108 19.14 2.60 31.73
N ASP A 109 20.31 3.20 31.88
CA ASP A 109 21.18 2.97 33.04
C ASP A 109 20.64 3.66 34.32
N MET A 110 21.37 3.53 35.43
CA MET A 110 20.98 4.13 36.73
C MET A 110 20.91 5.67 36.74
N PHE A 111 21.47 6.33 35.72
CA PHE A 111 21.45 7.78 35.55
C PHE A 111 20.45 8.22 34.46
N GLY A 112 19.74 7.28 33.82
CA GLY A 112 18.77 7.55 32.77
C GLY A 112 19.37 7.62 31.35
N TYR A 113 20.66 7.31 31.17
CA TYR A 113 21.27 7.29 29.84
C TYR A 113 20.89 6.01 29.08
N ARG A 114 20.62 6.17 27.79
CA ARG A 114 20.35 5.07 26.85
C ARG A 114 21.54 4.94 25.91
N GLY A 115 22.26 3.83 25.98
CA GLY A 115 23.48 3.66 25.19
C GLY A 115 24.38 2.53 25.68
N GLN A 116 25.52 2.40 25.03
CA GLN A 116 26.50 1.36 25.34
C GLN A 116 27.94 1.88 25.18
N ALA A 117 28.81 1.51 26.11
CA ALA A 117 30.26 1.69 25.99
C ALA A 117 30.87 0.56 25.13
N VAL A 118 31.72 0.93 24.18
CA VAL A 118 32.33 0.02 23.21
C VAL A 118 33.82 0.29 23.12
N ASN A 119 34.64 -0.77 23.17
CA ASN A 119 36.07 -0.67 22.87
C ASN A 119 36.27 -0.65 21.36
N VAL A 120 36.63 0.50 20.80
CA VAL A 120 36.70 0.68 19.33
C VAL A 120 38.13 0.47 18.85
N THR A 121 38.46 -0.72 18.37
CA THR A 121 39.81 -1.04 17.84
C THR A 121 39.80 -1.04 16.31
N PRO A 122 40.85 -0.61 15.61
CA PRO A 122 40.92 -0.74 14.15
C PRO A 122 40.59 -2.17 13.68
N GLY A 123 39.71 -2.27 12.68
CA GLY A 123 39.25 -3.56 12.13
C GLY A 123 38.35 -4.40 13.06
N GLY A 124 38.04 -3.91 14.25
CA GLY A 124 37.14 -4.58 15.19
C GLY A 124 35.67 -4.44 14.82
N SER A 125 34.81 -5.10 15.58
CA SER A 125 33.36 -4.95 15.44
C SER A 125 32.61 -5.10 16.76
N VAL A 126 31.39 -4.57 16.81
CA VAL A 126 30.41 -4.81 17.87
C VAL A 126 29.01 -4.96 17.27
N THR A 127 28.18 -5.80 17.90
CA THR A 127 26.74 -5.83 17.67
C THR A 127 26.01 -5.27 18.88
N ILE A 128 25.11 -4.33 18.64
CA ILE A 128 24.27 -3.69 19.65
C ILE A 128 22.82 -4.03 19.32
N GLN A 129 22.05 -4.48 20.31
CA GLN A 129 20.64 -4.82 20.12
C GLN A 129 19.74 -3.70 20.63
N MET A 130 18.65 -3.42 19.90
CA MET A 130 17.57 -2.54 20.35
C MET A 130 16.24 -3.30 20.35
N ASN A 131 15.39 -3.01 21.33
CA ASN A 131 14.05 -3.59 21.41
C ASN A 131 13.11 -2.80 20.51
N ARG A 132 12.43 -3.47 19.59
CA ARG A 132 11.38 -2.85 18.78
C ARG A 132 10.14 -2.59 19.64
N ILE A 133 9.61 -1.37 19.55
CA ILE A 133 8.34 -0.97 20.21
C ILE A 133 7.20 -0.84 19.20
N ASN A 134 7.52 -0.60 17.93
CA ASN A 134 6.52 -0.68 16.86
C ASN A 134 6.09 -2.13 16.62
N ILE A 135 4.85 -2.33 16.19
CA ILE A 135 4.38 -3.67 15.80
C ILE A 135 4.98 -4.06 14.45
N ALA A 136 5.03 -3.11 13.51
CA ALA A 136 5.64 -3.33 12.21
C ALA A 136 7.17 -3.29 12.30
N GLU A 137 7.84 -4.25 11.66
CA GLU A 137 9.29 -4.31 11.50
C GLU A 137 9.74 -3.33 10.42
N ARG A 138 10.72 -2.47 10.74
CA ARG A 138 11.36 -1.59 9.75
C ARG A 138 12.43 -2.37 9.00
N LEU A 139 12.36 -2.38 7.66
CA LEU A 139 13.28 -3.18 6.84
C LEU A 139 14.48 -2.37 6.35
N TYR A 140 14.26 -1.43 5.45
CA TYR A 140 15.30 -0.63 4.81
C TYR A 140 14.70 0.62 4.17
N ARG A 141 15.56 1.49 3.65
CA ARG A 141 15.15 2.61 2.81
C ARG A 141 15.10 2.18 1.34
N VAL A 142 14.05 2.54 0.63
CA VAL A 142 13.87 2.17 -0.79
C VAL A 142 14.55 3.17 -1.72
N THR A 143 14.54 4.46 -1.37
CA THR A 143 15.01 5.55 -2.24
C THR A 143 16.15 6.37 -1.63
N GLY A 144 16.83 7.16 -2.48
CA GLY A 144 17.84 8.15 -2.10
C GLY A 144 19.28 7.67 -1.96
N GLN A 145 20.14 8.58 -1.52
CA GLN A 145 21.59 8.37 -1.54
C GLN A 145 22.08 7.59 -0.32
N GLY A 146 22.91 6.58 -0.55
CA GLY A 146 23.68 5.90 0.50
C GLY A 146 22.84 4.94 1.31
N ILE A 147 21.98 4.17 0.64
CA ILE A 147 21.10 3.16 1.25
C ILE A 147 21.94 2.15 2.04
N TYR A 148 23.09 1.72 1.51
CA TYR A 148 24.04 0.81 2.15
C TYR A 148 25.47 1.37 2.19
N ARG A 149 25.61 2.68 2.41
CA ARG A 149 26.91 3.38 2.34
C ARG A 149 27.96 2.77 3.26
N ASP A 150 27.61 2.56 4.52
CA ASP A 150 28.57 2.16 5.53
C ASP A 150 28.94 0.68 5.37
N SER A 151 27.99 -0.14 4.92
CA SER A 151 28.23 -1.52 4.47
C SER A 151 29.27 -1.58 3.34
N VAL A 152 29.14 -0.73 2.32
CA VAL A 152 30.14 -0.66 1.23
C VAL A 152 31.51 -0.22 1.76
N MET A 153 31.56 0.76 2.67
CA MET A 153 32.82 1.20 3.28
C MET A 153 33.51 0.08 4.08
N LEU A 154 32.72 -0.78 4.72
CA LEU A 154 33.19 -1.96 5.45
C LEU A 154 33.56 -3.14 4.52
N GLY A 155 33.38 -2.99 3.20
CA GLY A 155 33.65 -4.05 2.22
C GLY A 155 32.58 -5.14 2.17
N GLU A 156 31.38 -4.87 2.69
CA GLU A 156 30.27 -5.84 2.71
C GLU A 156 29.53 -5.87 1.36
N THR A 157 28.96 -7.02 1.05
CA THR A 157 28.09 -7.17 -0.12
C THR A 157 26.72 -6.56 0.17
N THR A 158 26.23 -5.72 -0.73
CA THR A 158 24.91 -5.08 -0.60
C THR A 158 23.84 -5.89 -1.32
N PRO A 159 22.58 -5.84 -0.86
CA PRO A 159 21.49 -6.61 -1.46
C PRO A 159 20.97 -6.01 -2.78
N ILE A 160 21.37 -4.77 -3.10
CA ILE A 160 20.98 -4.06 -4.32
C ILE A 160 22.20 -3.66 -5.14
N GLN A 161 22.00 -3.50 -6.45
CA GLN A 161 23.04 -3.24 -7.45
C GLN A 161 23.64 -1.84 -7.34
N GLU A 162 22.80 -0.82 -7.06
CA GLU A 162 23.20 0.60 -6.99
C GLU A 162 22.99 1.18 -5.57
N PRO A 163 23.77 0.74 -4.56
CA PRO A 163 23.50 1.03 -3.15
C PRO A 163 23.85 2.45 -2.69
N LEU A 164 24.63 3.19 -3.49
CA LEU A 164 25.22 4.46 -3.10
C LEU A 164 24.48 5.67 -3.67
N LEU A 165 24.17 5.67 -4.97
CA LEU A 165 23.49 6.79 -5.63
C LEU A 165 22.87 6.34 -6.95
N ASN A 166 21.66 5.80 -6.90
CA ASN A 166 20.92 5.40 -8.09
C ASN A 166 20.08 6.57 -8.65
N GLY A 167 20.02 6.73 -9.97
CA GLY A 167 19.24 7.78 -10.67
C GLY A 167 19.60 9.23 -10.27
N LYS A 168 20.73 9.44 -9.57
CA LYS A 168 21.08 10.70 -8.88
C LYS A 168 19.95 11.21 -7.97
N VAL A 169 19.28 10.31 -7.27
CA VAL A 169 18.21 10.63 -6.31
C VAL A 169 18.78 10.80 -4.91
N MET A 170 18.41 11.88 -4.22
CA MET A 170 18.77 12.14 -2.82
C MET A 170 17.61 11.91 -1.84
N GLY A 171 16.39 12.01 -2.33
CA GLY A 171 15.13 11.88 -1.59
C GLY A 171 13.95 11.89 -2.55
N GLN A 172 12.87 11.23 -2.19
CA GLN A 172 11.64 11.11 -2.98
C GLN A 172 10.42 11.11 -2.07
N ASP A 173 9.42 11.88 -2.48
CA ASP A 173 8.11 11.96 -1.82
C ASP A 173 7.09 10.97 -2.39
N SER A 174 6.29 10.42 -1.48
CA SER A 174 5.17 9.50 -1.72
C SER A 174 5.58 8.25 -2.48
N VAL A 175 4.64 7.36 -2.78
CA VAL A 175 4.87 6.33 -3.79
C VAL A 175 3.54 5.92 -4.41
N GLN A 176 3.60 5.55 -5.68
CA GLN A 176 2.54 4.87 -6.41
C GLN A 176 3.17 3.67 -7.13
N THR A 177 2.66 2.47 -6.87
CA THR A 177 3.17 1.23 -7.46
C THR A 177 2.08 0.49 -8.20
N ILE A 178 2.39 -0.06 -9.37
CA ILE A 178 1.43 -0.89 -10.10
C ILE A 178 2.17 -1.92 -10.96
N LYS A 179 1.61 -3.14 -11.02
CA LYS A 179 2.02 -4.10 -12.03
C LYS A 179 1.51 -3.62 -13.38
N TYR A 180 2.41 -3.46 -14.34
CA TYR A 180 2.04 -3.14 -15.72
C TYR A 180 2.91 -3.94 -16.65
N LYS A 181 2.26 -4.72 -17.53
CA LYS A 181 2.90 -5.71 -18.39
C LYS A 181 3.73 -6.71 -17.56
N ASP A 182 5.01 -6.88 -17.87
CA ASP A 182 5.91 -7.85 -17.24
C ASP A 182 6.81 -7.26 -16.14
N LYS A 183 6.50 -6.04 -15.67
CA LYS A 183 7.29 -5.30 -14.67
C LYS A 183 6.42 -4.70 -13.58
N LEU A 184 7.07 -4.35 -12.46
CA LEU A 184 6.50 -3.48 -11.46
C LEU A 184 6.99 -2.05 -11.71
N TYR A 185 6.05 -1.13 -11.86
CA TYR A 185 6.35 0.29 -12.02
C TYR A 185 6.23 1.00 -10.68
N TRP A 186 7.15 1.93 -10.44
CA TRP A 186 7.24 2.73 -9.23
C TRP A 186 7.31 4.19 -9.63
N PHE A 187 6.45 5.02 -9.03
CA PHE A 187 6.41 6.45 -9.29
C PHE A 187 6.45 7.24 -7.98
N TRP A 188 7.16 8.36 -8.02
CA TRP A 188 7.34 9.26 -6.89
C TRP A 188 7.05 10.69 -7.31
N GLY A 189 6.64 11.51 -6.35
CA GLY A 189 6.42 12.94 -6.52
C GLY A 189 7.72 13.73 -6.50
N ASP A 190 7.78 14.71 -5.60
CA ASP A 190 8.91 15.61 -5.43
C ASP A 190 10.20 14.84 -5.17
N THR A 191 11.24 15.10 -5.96
CA THR A 191 12.47 14.30 -5.98
C THR A 191 13.71 15.18 -5.89
N ASP A 192 14.49 15.01 -4.82
CA ASP A 192 15.72 15.76 -4.57
C ASP A 192 16.90 15.23 -5.37
N ARG A 193 17.89 16.11 -5.62
CA ARG A 193 19.08 15.81 -6.42
C ARG A 193 20.37 16.34 -5.80
N PRO A 194 21.55 15.77 -6.16
CA PRO A 194 22.83 16.24 -5.67
C PRO A 194 23.23 17.64 -6.17
N SER A 195 22.89 17.98 -7.42
CA SER A 195 23.51 19.11 -8.11
C SER A 195 22.91 20.47 -7.77
N TYR A 196 21.72 20.54 -7.19
CA TYR A 196 21.02 21.78 -6.92
C TYR A 196 19.86 21.56 -5.92
N PRO A 197 19.56 22.53 -5.03
CA PRO A 197 18.54 22.39 -3.98
C PRO A 197 17.10 22.27 -4.49
N LEU A 198 16.79 22.72 -5.72
CA LEU A 198 15.50 22.42 -6.36
C LEU A 198 15.61 21.13 -7.17
N GLY A 199 14.75 20.17 -6.84
CA GLY A 199 14.64 18.85 -7.45
C GLY A 199 13.76 18.78 -8.71
N ASN A 200 13.16 17.61 -8.92
CA ASN A 200 12.13 17.35 -9.93
C ASN A 200 10.75 17.32 -9.25
N PHE A 201 9.82 18.14 -9.74
CA PHE A 201 8.47 18.32 -9.17
C PHE A 201 7.36 17.87 -10.13
N ARG A 202 7.70 17.00 -11.10
CA ARG A 202 6.78 16.56 -12.17
C ARG A 202 6.83 15.05 -12.39
N VAL A 203 6.84 14.33 -11.26
CA VAL A 203 6.89 12.87 -11.17
C VAL A 203 8.20 12.28 -11.71
N THR A 204 8.75 11.35 -10.95
CA THR A 204 9.85 10.48 -11.36
C THR A 204 9.41 9.03 -11.29
N GLY A 205 10.13 8.12 -11.93
CA GLY A 205 9.75 6.72 -11.89
C GLY A 205 10.87 5.76 -12.27
N ALA A 206 10.64 4.51 -11.90
CA ALA A 206 11.53 3.39 -12.12
C ALA A 206 10.72 2.12 -12.39
N THR A 207 11.39 1.10 -12.88
CA THR A 207 10.85 -0.25 -12.90
C THR A 207 11.66 -1.19 -12.02
N SER A 208 11.03 -2.26 -11.55
CA SER A 208 11.73 -3.41 -10.97
C SER A 208 11.19 -4.69 -11.57
N LYS A 209 11.87 -5.79 -11.29
CA LYS A 209 11.35 -7.14 -11.55
C LYS A 209 10.04 -7.37 -10.77
N LEU A 210 9.24 -8.29 -11.26
CA LEU A 210 8.10 -8.83 -10.50
C LEU A 210 8.59 -9.78 -9.39
N PRO A 211 7.79 -10.00 -8.34
CA PRO A 211 8.06 -11.04 -7.33
C PRO A 211 8.31 -12.42 -7.96
N SER A 212 7.51 -12.78 -8.96
CA SER A 212 7.66 -14.03 -9.74
C SER A 212 8.96 -14.14 -10.53
N GLN A 213 9.70 -13.04 -10.69
CA GLN A 213 11.00 -12.96 -11.36
C GLN A 213 12.17 -12.83 -10.37
N GLY A 214 11.91 -13.06 -9.07
CA GLY A 214 12.92 -13.09 -8.02
C GLY A 214 13.12 -11.79 -7.24
N LEU A 215 12.21 -10.81 -7.36
CA LEU A 215 12.22 -9.66 -6.45
C LEU A 215 11.72 -10.07 -5.06
N ASP A 216 12.48 -9.76 -4.02
CA ASP A 216 12.15 -10.06 -2.63
C ASP A 216 12.27 -8.81 -1.74
N LEU A 217 11.15 -8.35 -1.17
CA LEU A 217 11.10 -7.20 -0.27
C LEU A 217 11.67 -7.44 1.13
N ASP A 218 12.00 -8.68 1.53
CA ASP A 218 12.83 -8.88 2.73
C ASP A 218 14.31 -8.53 2.50
N VAL A 219 14.72 -8.41 1.23
CA VAL A 219 16.11 -8.22 0.80
C VAL A 219 16.36 -6.78 0.34
N GLY A 220 15.60 -6.30 -0.64
CA GLY A 220 15.83 -5.01 -1.27
C GLY A 220 15.12 -4.87 -2.61
N VAL A 221 15.07 -3.65 -3.14
CA VAL A 221 14.51 -3.37 -4.47
C VAL A 221 15.59 -2.83 -5.39
N ASP A 222 15.91 -3.60 -6.43
CA ASP A 222 16.69 -3.10 -7.57
C ASP A 222 15.79 -2.23 -8.46
N LEU A 223 15.96 -0.90 -8.34
CA LEU A 223 15.25 0.09 -9.14
C LEU A 223 16.02 0.42 -10.41
N ASP A 224 15.40 0.20 -11.56
CA ASP A 224 15.87 0.68 -12.86
C ASP A 224 15.16 2.01 -13.19
N TYR A 225 15.82 3.12 -12.84
CA TYR A 225 15.26 4.46 -12.99
C TYR A 225 15.17 4.91 -14.45
N ILE A 226 14.06 5.57 -14.80
CA ILE A 226 13.92 6.26 -16.08
C ILE A 226 14.68 7.59 -15.99
N THR A 227 15.87 7.64 -16.60
CA THR A 227 16.79 8.79 -16.52
C THR A 227 16.90 9.58 -17.81
N ARG A 228 17.38 10.82 -17.71
CA ARG A 228 17.86 11.62 -18.83
C ARG A 228 19.31 11.23 -19.16
N GLU A 229 19.85 11.80 -20.24
CA GLU A 229 21.27 11.57 -20.64
C GLU A 229 22.28 11.97 -19.56
N ASP A 230 21.94 12.95 -18.71
CA ASP A 230 22.79 13.37 -17.60
C ASP A 230 22.72 12.42 -16.38
N GLY A 231 21.95 11.34 -16.47
CA GLY A 231 21.78 10.32 -15.44
C GLY A 231 20.88 10.72 -14.26
N PHE A 232 20.33 11.94 -14.25
CA PHE A 232 19.29 12.29 -13.28
C PHE A 232 17.93 11.80 -13.79
N VAL A 233 17.09 11.33 -12.86
CA VAL A 233 15.72 10.91 -13.13
C VAL A 233 14.96 11.94 -13.97
N LYS A 234 14.22 11.40 -14.95
CA LYS A 234 13.44 12.15 -15.92
C LYS A 234 12.14 12.66 -15.28
N SER A 235 11.65 13.83 -15.70
CA SER A 235 10.28 14.26 -15.42
C SER A 235 9.34 13.45 -16.30
N LEU A 236 8.51 12.61 -15.68
CA LEU A 236 7.61 11.72 -16.38
C LEU A 236 6.27 12.35 -16.71
N VAL A 237 5.93 13.50 -16.11
CA VAL A 237 4.80 14.32 -16.55
C VAL A 237 5.35 15.60 -17.18
N PRO A 238 5.43 15.69 -18.52
CA PRO A 238 5.85 16.91 -19.21
C PRO A 238 4.95 18.11 -18.86
N PRO A 239 5.36 19.35 -19.21
CA PRO A 239 4.51 20.52 -19.07
C PRO A 239 3.13 20.29 -19.69
N LEU A 240 2.09 20.50 -18.89
CA LEU A 240 0.69 20.38 -19.32
C LEU A 240 0.18 21.74 -19.81
N PRO A 241 -0.96 21.79 -20.55
CA PRO A 241 -1.46 23.03 -21.16
C PRO A 241 -1.74 24.18 -20.18
N ASP A 242 -1.94 23.89 -18.89
CA ASP A 242 -2.18 24.89 -17.84
C ASP A 242 -0.93 25.64 -17.36
N GLY A 243 0.26 25.24 -17.84
CA GLY A 243 1.54 25.89 -17.54
C GLY A 243 1.98 25.80 -16.08
N ALA A 244 1.34 24.97 -15.25
CA ALA A 244 1.73 24.77 -13.86
C ALA A 244 3.12 24.13 -13.79
N ASN A 245 3.93 24.46 -12.78
CA ASN A 245 5.30 23.95 -12.66
C ASN A 245 5.38 22.61 -11.93
N ILE A 246 4.40 22.31 -11.07
CA ILE A 246 4.33 21.07 -10.28
C ILE A 246 3.24 20.18 -10.83
N ALA A 247 3.50 18.88 -10.91
CA ALA A 247 2.53 17.85 -11.24
C ALA A 247 2.74 16.61 -10.37
N TRP A 248 1.65 16.09 -9.83
CA TRP A 248 1.63 14.85 -9.05
C TRP A 248 0.62 13.88 -9.65
N ILE A 249 0.88 12.59 -9.48
CA ILE A 249 -0.01 11.51 -9.87
C ILE A 249 -0.45 10.68 -8.67
N PHE A 250 -1.60 10.02 -8.81
CA PHE A 250 -2.23 9.19 -7.79
C PHE A 250 -3.16 8.19 -8.46
N GLY A 251 -3.62 7.19 -7.71
CA GLY A 251 -4.60 6.21 -8.18
C GLY A 251 -4.21 5.59 -9.50
N LEU A 252 -3.06 4.91 -9.56
CA LEU A 252 -2.66 4.19 -10.76
C LEU A 252 -3.71 3.15 -11.14
N MET A 253 -3.92 2.97 -12.44
CA MET A 253 -4.90 2.03 -12.98
C MET A 253 -4.32 1.36 -14.22
N THR A 254 -4.62 0.08 -14.42
CA THR A 254 -4.44 -0.63 -15.69
C THR A 254 -5.78 -1.02 -16.28
N VAL A 255 -5.99 -0.74 -17.57
CA VAL A 255 -7.19 -1.16 -18.31
C VAL A 255 -6.82 -1.66 -19.70
N LYS A 256 -7.64 -2.54 -20.28
CA LYS A 256 -7.50 -2.91 -21.70
C LYS A 256 -8.20 -1.86 -22.57
N ASP A 257 -7.53 -1.42 -23.63
CA ASP A 257 -8.15 -0.56 -24.64
C ASP A 257 -9.01 -1.35 -25.63
N ASN A 258 -9.58 -0.66 -26.63
CA ASN A 258 -10.45 -1.27 -27.64
C ASN A 258 -9.76 -2.34 -28.50
N ASN A 259 -8.42 -2.38 -28.53
CA ASN A 259 -7.64 -3.40 -29.22
C ASN A 259 -7.24 -4.56 -28.28
N GLY A 260 -7.64 -4.49 -27.01
CA GLY A 260 -7.27 -5.45 -25.97
C GLY A 260 -5.86 -5.20 -25.40
N GLU A 261 -5.20 -4.09 -25.76
CA GLU A 261 -3.88 -3.76 -25.24
C GLU A 261 -4.01 -3.19 -23.82
N GLU A 262 -3.21 -3.69 -22.89
CA GLU A 262 -3.14 -3.15 -21.54
C GLU A 262 -2.51 -1.75 -21.57
N ARG A 263 -3.18 -0.79 -20.93
CA ARG A 263 -2.78 0.62 -20.83
C ARG A 263 -2.66 1.02 -19.38
N LEU A 264 -1.59 1.73 -19.06
CA LEU A 264 -1.37 2.35 -17.75
C LEU A 264 -1.93 3.77 -17.74
N LEU A 265 -2.78 4.04 -16.76
CA LEU A 265 -3.40 5.33 -16.48
C LEU A 265 -3.02 5.81 -15.08
N ALA A 266 -3.07 7.12 -14.90
CA ALA A 266 -2.91 7.75 -13.60
C ALA A 266 -3.82 8.96 -13.50
N ALA A 267 -4.44 9.16 -12.34
CA ALA A 267 -5.05 10.44 -12.04
C ALA A 267 -3.95 11.48 -11.73
N TYR A 268 -4.17 12.75 -12.06
CA TYR A 268 -3.19 13.81 -11.82
C TYR A 268 -3.76 15.06 -11.20
N SER A 269 -2.86 15.83 -10.57
CA SER A 269 -3.10 17.22 -10.19
C SER A 269 -1.91 18.09 -10.57
N THR A 270 -2.19 19.34 -10.93
CA THR A 270 -1.16 20.36 -11.19
C THR A 270 -1.25 21.51 -10.20
N HIS A 271 -0.12 22.15 -9.89
CA HIS A 271 -0.05 23.17 -8.84
C HIS A 271 0.80 24.38 -9.20
N ASP A 272 0.34 25.57 -8.77
CA ASP A 272 1.11 26.82 -8.79
C ASP A 272 0.52 27.92 -7.87
N PRO A 273 0.92 27.99 -6.59
CA PRO A 273 1.23 26.85 -5.73
C PRO A 273 -0.03 26.07 -5.33
N ASN A 274 -1.22 26.62 -5.59
CA ASN A 274 -2.50 25.96 -5.34
C ASN A 274 -2.84 25.00 -6.48
N PRO A 275 -3.71 23.99 -6.24
CA PRO A 275 -4.24 23.15 -7.29
C PRO A 275 -4.81 23.98 -8.45
N ARG A 276 -4.51 23.58 -9.69
CA ARG A 276 -5.00 24.22 -10.91
C ARG A 276 -5.93 23.31 -11.71
N SER A 277 -5.48 22.08 -11.97
CA SER A 277 -6.18 21.15 -12.84
C SER A 277 -6.15 19.74 -12.26
N PHE A 278 -7.18 18.97 -12.60
CA PHE A 278 -7.31 17.54 -12.32
C PHE A 278 -7.67 16.80 -13.60
N GLY A 279 -7.39 15.50 -13.66
CA GLY A 279 -7.81 14.66 -14.77
C GLY A 279 -7.09 13.33 -14.81
N ILE A 280 -7.04 12.71 -15.99
CA ILE A 280 -6.37 11.44 -16.22
C ILE A 280 -5.21 11.63 -17.21
N LEU A 281 -4.08 10.99 -16.90
CA LEU A 281 -2.94 10.79 -17.79
C LEU A 281 -2.92 9.35 -18.29
N ILE A 282 -2.33 9.15 -19.47
CA ILE A 282 -2.00 7.83 -20.03
C ILE A 282 -0.49 7.70 -20.20
N PHE A 283 0.07 6.58 -19.80
CA PHE A 283 1.49 6.31 -19.98
C PHE A 283 1.77 5.94 -21.45
N ASN A 284 2.78 6.59 -22.02
CA ASN A 284 3.31 6.32 -23.34
C ASN A 284 4.56 5.43 -23.20
N ASP A 285 4.43 4.16 -23.56
CA ASP A 285 5.48 3.15 -23.44
C ASP A 285 6.76 3.49 -24.21
N GLU A 286 6.63 4.09 -25.40
CA GLU A 286 7.77 4.43 -26.25
C GLU A 286 8.57 5.60 -25.67
N LYS A 287 7.89 6.62 -25.15
CA LYS A 287 8.53 7.81 -24.56
C LYS A 287 8.93 7.59 -23.11
N GLN A 288 8.35 6.59 -22.46
CA GLN A 288 8.39 6.40 -21.00
C GLN A 288 7.98 7.69 -20.27
N GLU A 289 6.86 8.27 -20.67
CA GLU A 289 6.30 9.50 -20.10
C GLU A 289 4.77 9.40 -20.08
N PHE A 290 4.13 10.18 -19.23
CA PHE A 290 2.69 10.37 -19.22
C PHE A 290 2.26 11.47 -20.18
N GLU A 291 1.15 11.25 -20.86
CA GLU A 291 0.47 12.21 -21.74
C GLU A 291 -0.91 12.54 -21.17
N GLN A 292 -1.35 13.79 -21.32
CA GLN A 292 -2.69 14.18 -20.86
C GLN A 292 -3.76 13.50 -21.71
N LEU A 293 -4.60 12.68 -21.06
CA LEU A 293 -5.70 12.00 -21.73
C LEU A 293 -6.98 12.84 -21.65
N VAL A 294 -7.32 13.31 -20.45
CA VAL A 294 -8.46 14.20 -20.22
C VAL A 294 -8.19 15.14 -19.05
N GLN A 295 -8.68 16.38 -19.15
CA GLN A 295 -8.80 17.29 -18.03
C GLN A 295 -10.25 17.32 -17.56
N PHE A 296 -10.46 17.08 -16.27
CA PHE A 296 -11.76 17.17 -15.63
C PHE A 296 -12.16 18.62 -15.34
N PRO A 297 -13.42 18.87 -14.97
CA PRO A 297 -13.81 20.17 -14.47
C PRO A 297 -12.85 20.66 -13.37
N GLY A 298 -12.65 21.98 -13.31
CA GLY A 298 -11.65 22.59 -12.43
C GLY A 298 -11.87 22.34 -10.93
N THR A 299 -11.03 22.95 -10.10
CA THR A 299 -10.85 22.58 -8.68
C THR A 299 -12.07 22.71 -7.76
N SER A 300 -13.17 23.29 -8.22
CA SER A 300 -14.46 23.34 -7.52
C SER A 300 -15.28 22.05 -7.64
N ASP A 301 -14.98 21.21 -8.63
CA ASP A 301 -15.67 19.93 -8.81
C ASP A 301 -15.06 18.89 -7.89
N TRP A 302 -15.89 18.00 -7.34
CA TRP A 302 -15.50 16.94 -6.43
C TRP A 302 -15.44 15.56 -7.11
N ARG A 303 -15.86 15.50 -8.39
CA ARG A 303 -15.96 14.28 -9.21
C ARG A 303 -14.66 13.96 -9.92
N TYR A 304 -13.69 13.42 -9.20
CA TYR A 304 -12.42 12.97 -9.74
C TYR A 304 -11.82 11.90 -8.81
N PRO A 305 -11.02 10.94 -9.32
CA PRO A 305 -10.15 10.11 -8.50
C PRO A 305 -9.05 11.03 -8.02
N GLY A 306 -9.03 11.42 -6.76
CA GLY A 306 -8.26 12.60 -6.38
C GLY A 306 -7.05 12.41 -5.53
N MET A 307 -6.64 13.54 -4.97
CA MET A 307 -5.28 13.82 -4.58
C MET A 307 -4.78 12.88 -3.47
N GLY A 308 -3.61 12.28 -3.71
CA GLY A 308 -2.84 11.53 -2.70
C GLY A 308 -3.29 10.09 -2.47
N GLY A 309 -4.48 9.71 -2.93
CA GLY A 309 -5.03 8.37 -2.71
C GLY A 309 -4.33 7.27 -3.52
N GLN A 310 -4.38 6.05 -2.99
CA GLN A 310 -4.04 4.83 -3.72
C GLN A 310 -5.26 4.34 -4.49
N GLY A 311 -5.02 3.62 -5.58
CA GLY A 311 -6.07 2.97 -6.39
C GLY A 311 -5.99 1.46 -6.21
N THR A 312 -7.12 0.83 -5.94
CA THR A 312 -7.20 -0.62 -5.70
C THR A 312 -8.23 -1.22 -6.64
N TYR A 313 -7.89 -2.31 -7.30
CA TYR A 313 -8.84 -3.06 -8.12
C TYR A 313 -9.65 -4.04 -7.26
N TYR A 314 -10.95 -4.15 -7.53
CA TYR A 314 -11.78 -5.21 -6.97
C TYR A 314 -12.96 -5.53 -7.87
N GLU A 315 -13.59 -6.69 -7.65
CA GLU A 315 -14.77 -7.11 -8.39
C GLU A 315 -16.03 -7.03 -7.53
N ASP A 316 -17.10 -6.49 -8.12
CA ASP A 316 -18.42 -6.37 -7.51
C ASP A 316 -19.49 -6.64 -8.56
N GLY A 317 -20.39 -7.59 -8.29
CA GLY A 317 -21.47 -7.97 -9.20
C GLY A 317 -21.01 -8.39 -10.61
N GLY A 318 -19.87 -9.08 -10.72
CA GLY A 318 -19.29 -9.51 -12.00
C GLY A 318 -18.66 -8.39 -12.84
N LYS A 319 -18.39 -7.22 -12.24
CA LYS A 319 -17.70 -6.10 -12.87
C LYS A 319 -16.46 -5.73 -12.07
N GLY A 320 -15.38 -5.37 -12.78
CA GLY A 320 -14.19 -4.80 -12.18
C GLY A 320 -14.34 -3.31 -11.91
N TYR A 321 -13.85 -2.85 -10.76
CA TYR A 321 -13.84 -1.45 -10.32
C TYR A 321 -12.46 -1.08 -9.79
N TYR A 322 -12.08 0.18 -10.01
CA TYR A 322 -11.04 0.82 -9.21
C TYR A 322 -11.70 1.63 -8.10
N ILE A 323 -11.24 1.45 -6.86
CA ILE A 323 -11.63 2.24 -5.69
C ILE A 323 -10.45 3.09 -5.21
N PHE A 324 -10.73 4.31 -4.74
CA PHE A 324 -9.71 5.29 -4.39
C PHE A 324 -9.87 5.80 -2.95
N THR A 325 -8.74 6.05 -2.28
CA THR A 325 -8.68 6.50 -0.87
C THR A 325 -8.48 8.01 -0.69
N GLN A 326 -8.79 8.80 -1.72
CA GLN A 326 -8.60 10.26 -1.83
C GLN A 326 -8.97 11.08 -0.58
N TYR A 327 -10.01 10.67 0.16
CA TYR A 327 -10.51 11.41 1.33
C TYR A 327 -10.51 10.54 2.56
N GLU A 328 -9.31 10.10 2.96
CA GLU A 328 -9.09 9.38 4.20
C GLU A 328 -9.59 7.91 4.15
N TYR A 329 -10.58 7.60 3.30
CA TYR A 329 -11.24 6.31 3.18
C TYR A 329 -11.56 5.92 1.71
N PRO A 330 -11.67 4.62 1.41
CA PRO A 330 -12.04 4.07 0.09
C PRO A 330 -13.54 4.26 -0.21
N ASN A 331 -13.95 5.47 -0.58
CA ASN A 331 -15.37 5.82 -0.76
C ASN A 331 -15.70 6.37 -2.16
N ILE A 332 -14.77 6.25 -3.11
CA ILE A 332 -14.93 6.64 -4.51
C ILE A 332 -14.54 5.47 -5.38
N ARG A 333 -15.38 5.10 -6.35
CA ARG A 333 -15.02 4.09 -7.34
C ARG A 333 -15.39 4.49 -8.76
N VAL A 334 -14.77 3.82 -9.72
CA VAL A 334 -15.13 3.87 -11.15
C VAL A 334 -14.99 2.47 -11.73
N GLU A 335 -15.87 2.12 -12.68
CA GLU A 335 -15.75 0.86 -13.41
C GLU A 335 -14.40 0.81 -14.13
N ALA A 336 -13.71 -0.34 -14.11
CA ALA A 336 -12.36 -0.53 -14.65
C ALA A 336 -12.35 -0.59 -16.19
N LYS A 337 -12.86 0.46 -16.83
CA LYS A 337 -12.96 0.64 -18.28
C LYS A 337 -12.46 2.02 -18.68
N MET A 338 -11.80 2.10 -19.83
CA MET A 338 -11.24 3.36 -20.34
C MET A 338 -12.31 4.45 -20.44
N GLU A 339 -13.46 4.13 -21.05
CA GLU A 339 -14.57 5.07 -21.24
C GLU A 339 -15.19 5.56 -19.92
N SER A 340 -15.16 4.74 -18.88
CA SER A 340 -15.66 5.11 -17.55
C SER A 340 -14.64 5.98 -16.81
N ILE A 341 -13.35 5.64 -16.89
CA ILE A 341 -12.28 6.35 -16.20
C ILE A 341 -12.12 7.78 -16.71
N VAL A 342 -12.26 8.01 -18.02
CA VAL A 342 -12.12 9.35 -18.63
C VAL A 342 -13.37 10.21 -18.56
N ASP A 343 -14.50 9.67 -18.08
CA ASP A 343 -15.74 10.41 -17.88
C ASP A 343 -15.98 10.61 -16.38
N TYR A 344 -15.70 11.82 -15.91
CA TYR A 344 -15.87 12.21 -14.51
C TYR A 344 -17.31 11.99 -13.97
N THR A 345 -18.32 11.87 -14.84
CA THR A 345 -19.71 11.60 -14.43
C THR A 345 -19.97 10.14 -14.09
N GLN A 346 -19.05 9.22 -14.43
CA GLN A 346 -19.17 7.80 -14.13
C GLN A 346 -18.67 7.42 -12.73
N TYR A 347 -18.01 8.33 -12.02
CA TYR A 347 -17.52 8.09 -10.67
C TYR A 347 -18.68 7.99 -9.69
N GLU A 348 -18.63 6.97 -8.84
CA GLU A 348 -19.61 6.65 -7.81
C GLU A 348 -19.03 6.91 -6.44
N TYR A 349 -19.86 7.42 -5.54
CA TYR A 349 -19.48 7.78 -4.19
C TYR A 349 -20.29 6.96 -3.20
N PHE A 350 -19.63 6.33 -2.24
CA PHE A 350 -20.28 5.56 -1.19
C PHE A 350 -20.77 6.50 -0.09
N THR A 351 -22.09 6.71 -0.01
CA THR A 351 -22.67 7.80 0.80
C THR A 351 -24.11 7.50 1.22
N PRO A 352 -24.59 8.02 2.37
CA PRO A 352 -25.98 7.91 2.79
C PRO A 352 -26.82 9.07 2.27
N LEU A 353 -26.25 10.04 1.54
CA LEU A 353 -27.00 11.15 0.98
C LEU A 353 -28.01 10.66 -0.07
N ALA A 354 -29.15 11.34 -0.19
CA ALA A 354 -30.13 11.07 -1.24
C ALA A 354 -29.53 11.28 -2.64
N PRO A 355 -29.89 10.46 -3.66
CA PRO A 355 -29.31 10.59 -5.00
C PRO A 355 -29.43 12.02 -5.57
N GLY A 356 -28.32 12.52 -6.13
CA GLY A 356 -28.23 13.88 -6.68
C GLY A 356 -27.90 14.98 -5.65
N THR A 357 -27.79 14.64 -4.37
CA THR A 357 -27.54 15.61 -3.30
C THR A 357 -26.10 16.09 -3.30
N THR A 358 -25.92 17.42 -3.20
CA THR A 358 -24.68 18.07 -2.81
C THR A 358 -24.82 18.53 -1.35
N TYR A 359 -23.73 18.49 -0.58
CA TYR A 359 -23.75 18.89 0.82
C TYR A 359 -24.23 20.33 1.01
N ALA A 360 -25.18 20.53 1.92
CA ALA A 360 -25.85 21.81 2.13
C ALA A 360 -26.13 22.09 3.64
N GLY A 361 -25.24 21.63 4.53
CA GLY A 361 -25.42 21.81 5.98
C GLY A 361 -26.76 21.24 6.45
N ALA A 362 -27.57 22.03 7.15
CA ALA A 362 -28.86 21.61 7.70
C ALA A 362 -29.89 21.18 6.63
N ASP A 363 -29.73 21.63 5.39
CA ASP A 363 -30.62 21.29 4.27
C ASP A 363 -30.16 20.03 3.51
N THR A 364 -29.10 19.36 3.98
CA THR A 364 -28.58 18.13 3.38
C THR A 364 -29.62 17.01 3.46
N GLN A 365 -29.92 16.40 2.30
CA GLN A 365 -30.89 15.32 2.20
C GLN A 365 -30.21 13.96 2.38
N LEU A 366 -30.66 13.19 3.37
CA LEU A 366 -30.25 11.81 3.62
C LEU A 366 -31.26 10.84 3.02
N GLU A 367 -30.78 9.72 2.51
CA GLU A 367 -31.63 8.61 2.09
C GLU A 367 -31.89 7.69 3.29
N ARG A 368 -33.17 7.42 3.56
CA ARG A 368 -33.60 6.49 4.60
C ARG A 368 -34.59 5.48 4.04
N ASP A 369 -34.56 4.25 4.56
CA ASP A 369 -35.52 3.21 4.21
C ASP A 369 -36.88 3.43 4.88
N ALA A 370 -37.82 2.48 4.69
CA ALA A 370 -39.17 2.57 5.25
C ALA A 370 -39.17 2.54 6.79
N GLU A 371 -38.13 1.95 7.39
CA GLU A 371 -37.90 1.83 8.83
C GLU A 371 -37.12 3.04 9.40
N GLY A 372 -36.67 3.96 8.55
CA GLY A 372 -35.94 5.17 8.92
C GLY A 372 -34.43 4.99 9.08
N LYS A 373 -33.85 3.84 8.71
CA LYS A 373 -32.40 3.62 8.72
C LYS A 373 -31.74 4.24 7.51
N LEU A 374 -30.48 4.67 7.64
CA LEU A 374 -29.71 5.24 6.53
C LEU A 374 -29.47 4.21 5.42
N VAL A 375 -29.67 4.64 4.18
CA VAL A 375 -29.35 3.84 2.99
C VAL A 375 -28.00 4.26 2.44
N TRP A 376 -26.97 3.52 2.85
CA TRP A 376 -25.62 3.64 2.29
C TRP A 376 -25.54 2.90 0.95
N GLY A 377 -24.89 3.52 -0.04
CA GLY A 377 -24.70 2.88 -1.33
C GLY A 377 -23.82 3.71 -2.26
N TRP A 378 -23.42 3.08 -3.36
CA TRP A 378 -22.68 3.69 -4.45
C TRP A 378 -23.60 4.54 -5.31
N LYS A 379 -23.37 5.86 -5.33
CA LYS A 379 -24.26 6.82 -6.00
C LYS A 379 -23.48 7.72 -6.95
N LYS A 380 -23.93 7.81 -8.21
CA LYS A 380 -23.44 8.82 -9.17
C LYS A 380 -23.99 10.19 -8.84
N ASN A 381 -23.25 11.23 -9.21
CA ASN A 381 -23.67 12.63 -9.06
C ASN A 381 -24.19 12.98 -7.65
N THR A 382 -23.70 12.29 -6.63
CA THR A 382 -24.06 12.50 -5.22
C THR A 382 -22.78 12.69 -4.43
N GLN A 383 -22.68 13.78 -3.68
CA GLN A 383 -21.43 14.08 -2.97
C GLN A 383 -21.19 13.07 -1.84
N MET A 384 -19.94 12.68 -1.64
CA MET A 384 -19.56 11.92 -0.44
C MET A 384 -19.80 12.72 0.85
N LEU A 385 -20.05 11.97 1.91
CA LEU A 385 -20.08 12.48 3.27
C LEU A 385 -18.74 12.17 3.96
N THR A 386 -18.05 13.20 4.44
CA THR A 386 -16.78 13.05 5.18
C THR A 386 -17.05 12.97 6.68
N GLN A 387 -16.10 12.46 7.48
CA GLN A 387 -16.24 12.42 8.95
C GLN A 387 -16.53 13.81 9.56
N ASP A 388 -15.88 14.87 9.05
CA ASP A 388 -16.14 16.25 9.52
C ASP A 388 -17.59 16.68 9.23
N LYS A 389 -18.13 16.32 8.06
CA LYS A 389 -19.51 16.60 7.68
C LYS A 389 -20.50 15.74 8.47
N GLU A 390 -20.20 14.47 8.73
CA GLU A 390 -21.03 13.63 9.61
C GLU A 390 -21.16 14.27 11.00
N LYS A 391 -20.04 14.72 11.57
CA LYS A 391 -20.02 15.40 12.87
C LYS A 391 -20.85 16.68 12.87
N GLU A 392 -20.76 17.47 11.80
CA GLU A 392 -21.59 18.67 11.62
C GLU A 392 -23.08 18.32 11.56
N LEU A 393 -23.47 17.33 10.73
CA LEU A 393 -24.86 16.90 10.59
C LEU A 393 -25.44 16.33 11.89
N ILE A 394 -24.63 15.65 12.72
CA ILE A 394 -25.04 15.25 14.07
C ILE A 394 -25.33 16.48 14.94
N GLY A 395 -24.44 17.47 14.92
CA GLY A 395 -24.62 18.72 15.67
C GLY A 395 -25.86 19.51 15.23
N LEU A 396 -26.24 19.40 13.95
CA LEU A 396 -27.44 20.01 13.37
C LEU A 396 -28.72 19.18 13.57
N GLY A 397 -28.61 17.94 14.09
CA GLY A 397 -29.75 17.03 14.26
C GLY A 397 -30.29 16.43 12.97
N VAL A 398 -29.54 16.50 11.87
CA VAL A 398 -29.90 15.90 10.57
C VAL A 398 -29.52 14.41 10.55
N LEU A 399 -28.35 14.08 11.09
CA LEU A 399 -27.88 12.71 11.32
C LEU A 399 -28.03 12.38 12.80
N HIS A 400 -28.46 11.16 13.15
CA HIS A 400 -28.56 10.73 14.54
C HIS A 400 -27.24 10.07 14.99
N ALA A 401 -26.89 10.18 16.27
CA ALA A 401 -25.61 9.66 16.77
C ALA A 401 -25.53 8.12 16.75
N ASP A 402 -26.67 7.46 16.76
CA ASP A 402 -26.89 6.01 16.68
C ASP A 402 -27.11 5.50 15.25
N ASP A 403 -27.18 6.38 14.26
CA ASP A 403 -27.20 5.96 12.85
C ASP A 403 -25.95 5.15 12.50
N GLU A 404 -26.12 4.13 11.66
CA GLU A 404 -25.02 3.35 11.13
C GLU A 404 -24.09 4.21 10.27
N ARG A 405 -22.78 4.06 10.51
CA ARG A 405 -21.72 4.86 9.89
C ARG A 405 -20.57 3.94 9.50
N TYR A 406 -19.98 4.19 8.33
CA TYR A 406 -18.99 3.30 7.72
C TYR A 406 -17.54 3.69 7.99
N PHE A 407 -17.28 4.93 8.42
CA PHE A 407 -15.92 5.46 8.58
C PHE A 407 -15.72 5.96 10.02
N GLN A 408 -15.58 5.02 10.95
CA GLN A 408 -15.72 5.23 12.40
C GLN A 408 -14.58 4.60 13.19
N LEU A 409 -13.34 4.69 12.69
CA LEU A 409 -12.22 4.01 13.33
C LEU A 409 -12.04 4.48 14.77
N LYS A 410 -11.94 3.51 15.67
CA LYS A 410 -11.55 3.70 17.07
C LYS A 410 -10.33 2.86 17.39
N ASP A 411 -9.43 3.43 18.16
CA ASP A 411 -8.30 2.69 18.71
C ASP A 411 -8.81 1.60 19.65
N VAL A 412 -8.44 0.35 19.37
CA VAL A 412 -8.81 -0.79 20.23
C VAL A 412 -8.23 -0.71 21.64
N ASP A 413 -7.13 0.02 21.84
CA ASP A 413 -6.49 0.13 23.15
C ASP A 413 -7.11 1.24 24.01
N SER A 414 -7.30 2.43 23.44
CA SER A 414 -7.79 3.60 24.18
C SER A 414 -9.29 3.88 24.02
N GLY A 415 -9.92 3.39 22.95
CA GLY A 415 -11.27 3.76 22.56
C GLY A 415 -11.39 5.14 21.91
N ASP A 416 -10.28 5.87 21.77
CA ASP A 416 -10.22 7.19 21.13
C ASP A 416 -10.60 7.07 19.64
N GLU A 417 -11.21 8.12 19.08
CA GLU A 417 -11.46 8.23 17.64
C GLU A 417 -10.14 8.34 16.89
N VAL A 418 -9.99 7.53 15.84
CA VAL A 418 -8.85 7.57 14.91
C VAL A 418 -9.34 8.18 13.61
N ARG A 419 -8.78 9.34 13.27
CA ARG A 419 -9.05 10.02 12.01
C ARG A 419 -7.92 9.74 11.05
N ILE A 420 -8.23 9.32 9.84
CA ILE A 420 -7.21 9.06 8.82
C ILE A 420 -7.03 10.31 7.96
N ALA A 421 -5.83 10.52 7.42
CA ALA A 421 -5.51 11.56 6.44
C ALA A 421 -5.37 10.96 5.04
N GLN A 422 -4.69 9.81 4.94
CA GLN A 422 -4.44 9.05 3.72
C GLN A 422 -4.33 7.55 4.08
N SER A 423 -4.68 6.67 3.14
CA SER A 423 -4.58 5.23 3.35
C SER A 423 -4.33 4.47 2.05
N SER A 424 -3.88 3.23 2.20
CA SER A 424 -4.01 2.17 1.19
C SER A 424 -4.94 1.10 1.73
N VAL A 425 -5.70 0.44 0.87
CA VAL A 425 -6.66 -0.60 1.26
C VAL A 425 -6.55 -1.75 0.27
N GLU A 426 -6.29 -2.96 0.74
CA GLU A 426 -6.11 -4.13 -0.13
C GLU A 426 -6.81 -5.36 0.45
N TRP A 427 -7.28 -6.26 -0.40
CA TRP A 427 -7.76 -7.57 0.05
C TRP A 427 -6.58 -8.40 0.57
N ASN A 428 -6.73 -9.02 1.74
CA ASN A 428 -5.70 -9.87 2.31
C ASN A 428 -6.16 -11.33 2.43
N GLU A 429 -5.44 -12.23 1.76
CA GLU A 429 -5.74 -13.67 1.75
C GLU A 429 -5.59 -14.35 3.11
N TYR A 430 -4.70 -13.88 3.99
CA TYR A 430 -4.49 -14.49 5.32
C TYR A 430 -5.59 -14.09 6.29
N ARG A 431 -6.06 -12.84 6.21
CA ARG A 431 -7.10 -12.28 7.08
C ARG A 431 -8.51 -12.52 6.57
N HIS A 432 -8.67 -12.84 5.28
CA HIS A 432 -9.97 -12.95 4.61
C HIS A 432 -10.83 -11.69 4.77
N SER A 433 -10.16 -10.53 4.72
CA SER A 433 -10.77 -9.22 4.86
C SER A 433 -9.99 -8.19 4.04
N TYR A 434 -10.62 -7.05 3.78
CA TYR A 434 -9.88 -5.87 3.35
C TYR A 434 -9.08 -5.32 4.53
N VAL A 435 -7.82 -5.00 4.27
CA VAL A 435 -6.87 -4.43 5.23
C VAL A 435 -6.54 -3.00 4.83
N MET A 436 -6.65 -2.09 5.78
CA MET A 436 -6.22 -0.71 5.66
C MET A 436 -4.89 -0.50 6.37
N ILE A 437 -3.97 0.17 5.69
CA ILE A 437 -2.85 0.88 6.32
C ILE A 437 -3.11 2.37 6.18
N GLY A 438 -3.50 3.00 7.30
CA GLY A 438 -3.94 4.40 7.35
C GLY A 438 -2.97 5.28 8.14
N GLN A 439 -2.71 6.47 7.64
CA GLN A 439 -2.00 7.53 8.35
C GLN A 439 -3.01 8.35 9.15
N GLU A 440 -2.78 8.55 10.44
CA GLU A 440 -3.62 9.41 11.29
C GLU A 440 -3.60 10.86 10.81
N LYS A 441 -4.65 11.62 11.10
CA LYS A 441 -4.73 13.05 10.85
C LYS A 441 -4.40 13.81 12.15
N PHE A 442 -3.21 14.39 12.19
CA PHE A 442 -2.69 15.18 13.32
C PHE A 442 -2.49 14.36 14.60
N GLY A 443 -1.40 13.61 14.63
CA GLY A 443 -1.02 12.75 15.74
C GLY A 443 -0.63 13.47 17.03
N LYS A 444 -0.62 12.71 18.13
CA LYS A 444 -0.18 13.21 19.44
C LYS A 444 1.34 13.43 19.45
N THR A 445 2.09 12.54 18.81
CA THR A 445 3.58 12.52 18.84
C THR A 445 4.22 12.73 17.46
N SER A 446 3.53 12.33 16.39
CA SER A 446 3.87 12.63 15.01
C SER A 446 2.94 13.72 14.50
N LEU A 447 3.48 14.85 14.02
CA LEU A 447 2.62 15.97 13.59
C LEU A 447 1.65 15.58 12.47
N LEU A 448 2.12 14.80 11.49
CA LEU A 448 1.27 14.30 10.41
C LEU A 448 0.53 13.02 10.77
N GLY A 449 0.72 12.46 11.97
CA GLY A 449 0.02 11.25 12.42
C GLY A 449 0.87 10.00 12.50
N GLU A 450 0.37 9.05 13.28
CA GLU A 450 0.84 7.68 13.44
C GLU A 450 0.26 6.76 12.34
N ILE A 451 0.78 5.54 12.19
CA ILE A 451 0.21 4.57 11.22
C ILE A 451 -0.64 3.53 11.93
N TRP A 452 -1.79 3.26 11.34
CA TRP A 452 -2.85 2.41 11.85
C TRP A 452 -3.16 1.27 10.89
N PHE A 453 -3.42 0.09 11.46
CA PHE A 453 -3.95 -1.08 10.80
C PHE A 453 -5.44 -1.19 11.11
N ALA A 454 -6.29 -1.45 10.12
CA ALA A 454 -7.70 -1.72 10.31
C ALA A 454 -8.21 -2.77 9.32
N GLU A 455 -9.38 -3.35 9.60
CA GLU A 455 -9.96 -4.42 8.79
C GLU A 455 -11.45 -4.19 8.54
N ALA A 456 -11.93 -4.63 7.37
CA ALA A 456 -13.33 -4.55 6.97
C ALA A 456 -13.72 -5.70 6.01
N PRO A 457 -15.02 -6.07 5.96
CA PRO A 457 -15.50 -7.13 5.06
C PRO A 457 -15.55 -6.71 3.59
N ALA A 458 -15.65 -5.40 3.31
CA ALA A 458 -15.68 -4.83 1.97
C ALA A 458 -14.72 -3.63 1.90
N PRO A 459 -14.27 -3.21 0.71
CA PRO A 459 -13.27 -2.14 0.64
C PRO A 459 -13.87 -0.82 1.15
N ASN A 460 -15.14 -0.53 0.90
CA ASN A 460 -15.85 0.63 1.45
C ASN A 460 -16.21 0.51 2.94
N GLY A 461 -15.81 -0.55 3.64
CA GLY A 461 -16.04 -0.74 5.07
C GLY A 461 -17.15 -1.76 5.39
N PRO A 462 -17.80 -1.64 6.56
CA PRO A 462 -17.62 -0.60 7.57
C PRO A 462 -16.27 -0.73 8.30
N TRP A 463 -15.53 0.38 8.38
CA TRP A 463 -14.27 0.55 9.10
C TRP A 463 -14.55 1.06 10.52
N LYS A 464 -14.43 0.19 11.53
CA LYS A 464 -14.87 0.51 12.91
C LYS A 464 -13.75 0.56 13.95
N VAL A 465 -12.74 -0.28 13.81
CA VAL A 465 -11.66 -0.40 14.79
C VAL A 465 -10.30 -0.41 14.10
N ALA A 466 -9.31 0.17 14.76
CA ALA A 466 -7.94 0.23 14.28
C ALA A 466 -6.95 -0.05 15.40
N LYS A 467 -5.77 -0.52 15.02
CA LYS A 467 -4.61 -0.69 15.91
C LYS A 467 -3.46 0.15 15.41
N LYS A 468 -2.85 0.93 16.30
CA LYS A 468 -1.63 1.66 15.98
C LYS A 468 -0.46 0.70 15.83
N ILE A 469 0.21 0.73 14.68
CA ILE A 469 1.31 -0.18 14.35
C ILE A 469 2.68 0.51 14.28
N ILE A 470 2.72 1.82 14.01
CA ILE A 470 3.95 2.61 13.94
C ILE A 470 3.75 3.95 14.63
N THR A 471 4.73 4.35 15.44
CA THR A 471 4.91 5.72 15.90
C THR A 471 6.31 6.21 15.59
N HIS A 472 6.40 7.36 14.91
CA HIS A 472 7.64 8.11 14.76
C HIS A 472 7.51 9.40 15.56
N ASN A 473 8.31 9.53 16.61
CA ASN A 473 8.26 10.69 17.49
C ASN A 473 8.92 11.87 16.79
N GLU A 474 8.22 12.99 16.69
CA GLU A 474 8.74 14.24 16.11
C GLU A 474 9.24 14.10 14.66
N TYR A 475 8.83 13.04 13.94
CA TYR A 475 9.12 12.81 12.53
C TYR A 475 7.86 12.31 11.85
N SER A 476 7.63 12.70 10.61
CA SER A 476 6.44 12.32 9.85
C SER A 476 6.70 11.07 9.02
N PHE A 477 5.70 10.20 8.96
CA PHE A 477 5.65 9.02 8.09
C PHE A 477 4.27 9.00 7.43
N TYR A 478 4.20 9.40 6.15
CA TYR A 478 2.92 9.76 5.52
C TYR A 478 2.80 9.23 4.08
N ASN A 479 1.57 9.21 3.58
CA ASN A 479 1.16 8.58 2.32
C ASN A 479 1.53 7.09 2.25
N PRO A 480 1.03 6.26 3.19
CA PRO A 480 1.34 4.84 3.22
C PRO A 480 0.78 4.12 1.99
N SER A 481 1.61 3.28 1.37
CA SER A 481 1.24 2.43 0.25
C SER A 481 1.56 0.96 0.54
N GLN A 482 0.56 0.10 0.38
CA GLN A 482 0.71 -1.34 0.46
C GLN A 482 1.29 -1.90 -0.83
N HIS A 483 2.10 -2.95 -0.74
CA HIS A 483 2.62 -3.67 -1.90
C HIS A 483 1.91 -5.01 -2.07
N GLU A 484 0.68 -4.97 -2.59
CA GLU A 484 -0.24 -6.13 -2.74
C GLU A 484 0.36 -7.31 -3.53
N TYR A 485 1.28 -7.05 -4.46
CA TYR A 485 1.86 -8.09 -5.32
C TYR A 485 2.81 -9.04 -4.58
N PHE A 486 3.24 -8.71 -3.35
CA PHE A 486 4.24 -9.45 -2.60
C PHE A 486 3.60 -10.37 -1.56
N ILE A 487 2.95 -11.41 -2.06
CA ILE A 487 2.27 -12.39 -1.22
C ILE A 487 3.29 -13.44 -0.73
N LYS A 488 3.55 -13.45 0.58
CA LYS A 488 4.33 -14.50 1.27
C LYS A 488 3.48 -15.16 2.35
N ASP A 489 3.69 -16.45 2.56
CA ASP A 489 2.99 -17.26 3.58
C ASP A 489 1.47 -17.02 3.55
N ASN A 490 0.88 -17.17 2.36
CA ASN A 490 -0.55 -16.94 2.10
C ASN A 490 -1.05 -15.52 2.46
N GLY A 491 -0.17 -14.51 2.35
CA GLY A 491 -0.50 -13.11 2.65
C GLY A 491 -0.33 -12.73 4.13
N ARG A 492 0.28 -13.59 4.95
CA ARG A 492 0.55 -13.32 6.37
C ARG A 492 1.45 -12.09 6.56
N TYR A 493 2.44 -11.92 5.70
CA TYR A 493 3.31 -10.75 5.74
C TYR A 493 2.82 -9.68 4.78
N LEU A 494 2.51 -8.52 5.33
CA LEU A 494 2.09 -7.33 4.60
C LEU A 494 3.27 -6.37 4.54
N TYR A 495 3.65 -5.95 3.32
CA TYR A 495 4.70 -4.96 3.08
C TYR A 495 4.08 -3.63 2.71
N PHE A 496 4.61 -2.55 3.28
CA PHE A 496 4.17 -1.21 2.96
C PHE A 496 5.28 -0.21 3.18
N GLU A 497 5.25 0.89 2.47
CA GLU A 497 6.18 2.00 2.64
C GLU A 497 5.44 3.32 2.74
N ALA A 498 6.15 4.35 3.22
CA ALA A 498 5.66 5.71 3.26
C ALA A 498 6.85 6.70 3.28
N THR A 499 6.54 7.99 3.18
CA THR A 499 7.56 9.05 3.18
C THR A 499 7.98 9.38 4.59
N PHE A 500 9.25 9.15 4.92
CA PHE A 500 9.88 9.50 6.20
C PHE A 500 10.54 10.88 6.13
N THR A 501 10.01 11.87 6.85
CA THR A 501 10.55 13.24 6.81
C THR A 501 10.34 14.10 8.06
N ASN A 502 11.24 15.06 8.29
CA ASN A 502 11.10 16.11 9.29
C ASN A 502 10.40 17.37 8.75
N THR A 503 10.08 17.46 7.45
CA THR A 503 9.65 18.70 6.77
C THR A 503 8.56 19.49 7.50
N PHE A 504 7.69 18.80 8.24
CA PHE A 504 6.56 19.40 8.95
C PHE A 504 6.85 19.70 10.43
N THR A 505 8.02 19.30 10.94
CA THR A 505 8.39 19.34 12.35
C THR A 505 9.62 20.23 12.57
N ASP A 506 9.91 20.58 13.82
CA ASP A 506 11.16 21.28 14.18
C ASP A 506 12.33 20.30 14.47
N ALA A 507 12.12 18.98 14.30
CA ALA A 507 13.17 17.99 14.47
C ALA A 507 14.31 18.20 13.45
N PRO A 508 15.57 17.91 13.80
CA PRO A 508 16.67 18.00 12.85
C PRO A 508 16.51 16.96 11.73
N ALA A 509 16.84 17.35 10.50
CA ALA A 509 16.79 16.44 9.37
C ALA A 509 17.80 15.31 9.58
N MET A 510 17.33 14.07 9.47
CA MET A 510 18.21 12.92 9.54
C MET A 510 19.02 12.83 8.24
N PRO A 511 20.37 12.91 8.29
CA PRO A 511 21.19 12.89 7.09
C PRO A 511 20.91 11.67 6.23
N ARG A 512 20.73 11.86 4.92
CA ARG A 512 20.40 10.83 3.90
C ARG A 512 19.04 10.16 4.04
N TYR A 513 18.41 10.16 5.21
CA TYR A 513 17.11 9.54 5.45
C TYR A 513 15.94 10.50 5.30
N ASN A 514 16.16 11.81 5.47
CA ASN A 514 15.08 12.78 5.37
C ASN A 514 14.48 12.81 3.97
N TYR A 515 13.15 12.81 3.88
CA TYR A 515 12.40 12.91 2.62
C TYR A 515 12.63 11.71 1.70
N ASN A 516 12.51 10.49 2.25
CA ASN A 516 12.74 9.24 1.54
C ASN A 516 11.68 8.19 1.88
N GLN A 517 11.57 7.16 1.05
CA GLN A 517 10.65 6.04 1.30
C GLN A 517 11.28 4.98 2.19
N MET A 518 10.58 4.62 3.27
CA MET A 518 11.01 3.60 4.22
C MET A 518 10.06 2.40 4.20
N MET A 519 10.61 1.21 3.94
CA MET A 519 9.88 -0.05 3.86
C MET A 519 9.66 -0.65 5.26
N TYR A 520 8.44 -1.10 5.50
CA TYR A 520 8.02 -1.84 6.69
C TYR A 520 7.36 -3.17 6.31
N LYS A 521 7.42 -4.11 7.24
CA LYS A 521 6.73 -5.40 7.18
C LYS A 521 5.89 -5.58 8.43
N LEU A 522 4.65 -6.03 8.25
CA LEU A 522 3.73 -6.38 9.33
C LEU A 522 3.42 -7.87 9.28
N ASP A 523 3.64 -8.56 10.40
CA ASP A 523 3.19 -9.93 10.58
C ASP A 523 1.73 -9.95 11.06
N LEU A 524 0.82 -10.32 10.17
CA LEU A 524 -0.62 -10.36 10.46
C LEU A 524 -1.03 -11.50 11.40
N ALA A 525 -0.12 -12.42 11.73
CA ALA A 525 -0.31 -13.40 12.80
C ALA A 525 0.03 -12.85 14.20
N ASN A 526 0.55 -11.62 14.30
CA ASN A 526 0.82 -11.01 15.60
C ASN A 526 -0.49 -10.90 16.41
N PRO A 527 -0.57 -11.52 17.60
CA PRO A 527 -1.82 -11.57 18.38
C PRO A 527 -2.32 -10.18 18.80
N VAL A 528 -1.45 -9.16 18.82
CA VAL A 528 -1.82 -7.77 19.12
C VAL A 528 -2.65 -7.14 18.00
N LEU A 529 -2.59 -7.69 16.78
CA LEU A 529 -3.41 -7.30 15.63
C LEU A 529 -4.73 -8.06 15.56
N ASN A 530 -5.08 -8.88 16.57
CA ASN A 530 -6.37 -9.55 16.62
C ASN A 530 -7.48 -8.53 16.95
N LEU A 531 -7.71 -7.59 16.03
CA LEU A 531 -8.93 -6.82 15.95
C LEU A 531 -9.98 -7.87 15.72
N THR A 532 -10.89 -8.07 16.68
CA THR A 532 -12.11 -8.80 16.39
C THR A 532 -12.71 -8.08 15.20
N PRO A 533 -12.73 -8.67 13.98
CA PRO A 533 -13.33 -7.99 12.86
C PRO A 533 -14.74 -7.63 13.28
N PRO A 534 -15.30 -6.47 12.90
CA PRO A 534 -16.75 -6.36 12.93
C PRO A 534 -17.26 -7.58 12.20
N THR A 535 -18.03 -8.43 12.87
CA THR A 535 -18.65 -9.61 12.27
C THR A 535 -19.56 -9.12 11.14
N GLY A 536 -18.99 -8.93 9.94
CA GLY A 536 -19.62 -9.52 8.78
C GLY A 536 -19.67 -11.03 9.03
N PRO A 537 -20.69 -11.73 8.55
CA PRO A 537 -20.83 -13.14 8.84
C PRO A 537 -19.52 -13.86 8.48
N GLU A 538 -18.99 -14.64 9.42
CA GLU A 538 -17.77 -15.43 9.21
C GLU A 538 -18.02 -16.37 8.04
N LEU A 539 -17.46 -16.04 6.88
CA LEU A 539 -17.54 -16.88 5.70
C LEU A 539 -16.56 -18.04 5.86
N VAL A 540 -17.08 -19.17 6.33
CA VAL A 540 -16.32 -20.42 6.44
C VAL A 540 -16.31 -21.14 5.11
N GLU A 541 -15.24 -21.89 4.84
CA GLU A 541 -15.18 -22.77 3.68
C GLU A 541 -16.04 -24.02 3.91
N LEU A 542 -17.12 -24.14 3.15
CA LEU A 542 -18.16 -25.15 3.33
C LEU A 542 -17.96 -26.40 2.46
N ALA A 543 -17.29 -26.30 1.30
CA ALA A 543 -17.15 -27.40 0.35
C ALA A 543 -16.00 -28.35 0.67
N LYS A 544 -14.99 -27.92 1.45
CA LYS A 544 -13.83 -28.76 1.78
C LYS A 544 -14.22 -30.10 2.41
N GLY A 545 -13.79 -31.19 1.79
CA GLY A 545 -14.04 -32.57 2.23
C GLY A 545 -15.50 -33.03 2.11
N LYS A 546 -16.39 -32.22 1.51
CA LYS A 546 -17.79 -32.59 1.27
C LYS A 546 -17.93 -33.53 0.07
N ALA A 547 -19.11 -34.14 -0.05
CA ALA A 547 -19.42 -34.99 -1.18
C ALA A 547 -19.45 -34.15 -2.47
N ILE A 548 -18.63 -34.53 -3.45
CA ILE A 548 -18.49 -33.85 -4.72
C ILE A 548 -18.63 -34.85 -5.86
N THR A 549 -19.38 -34.49 -6.89
CA THR A 549 -19.62 -35.32 -8.08
C THR A 549 -19.40 -34.49 -9.34
N ALA A 550 -19.12 -35.16 -10.45
CA ALA A 550 -18.91 -34.52 -11.74
C ALA A 550 -19.61 -35.30 -12.85
N SER A 551 -19.85 -34.64 -13.99
CA SER A 551 -20.39 -35.27 -15.20
C SER A 551 -19.47 -36.33 -15.77
N SER A 552 -18.16 -36.15 -15.63
CA SER A 552 -17.12 -37.09 -16.01
C SER A 552 -15.86 -36.87 -15.17
N SER A 553 -14.93 -37.82 -15.23
CA SER A 553 -13.61 -37.66 -14.62
C SER A 553 -12.58 -38.49 -15.40
N GLU A 554 -11.41 -37.91 -15.67
CA GLU A 554 -10.25 -38.69 -16.09
C GLU A 554 -9.84 -39.67 -14.98
N SER A 555 -9.33 -40.85 -15.35
CA SER A 555 -9.09 -41.95 -14.42
C SER A 555 -8.21 -41.62 -13.20
N SER A 556 -7.28 -40.66 -13.33
CA SER A 556 -6.36 -40.21 -12.27
C SER A 556 -6.78 -38.93 -11.56
N ASN A 557 -7.82 -38.25 -12.06
CA ASN A 557 -8.20 -36.89 -11.67
C ASN A 557 -9.70 -36.83 -11.29
N PRO A 558 -10.15 -37.60 -10.28
CA PRO A 558 -11.55 -37.67 -9.86
C PRO A 558 -12.04 -36.36 -9.24
N ALA A 559 -13.36 -36.15 -9.22
CA ALA A 559 -13.99 -34.96 -8.64
C ALA A 559 -13.53 -34.63 -7.21
N ALA A 560 -13.27 -35.65 -6.39
CA ALA A 560 -12.84 -35.50 -4.99
C ALA A 560 -11.50 -34.75 -4.83
N GLN A 561 -10.69 -34.64 -5.88
CA GLN A 561 -9.46 -33.87 -5.85
C GLN A 561 -9.67 -32.37 -6.00
N ALA A 562 -10.88 -31.90 -6.33
CA ALA A 562 -11.17 -30.48 -6.42
C ALA A 562 -11.63 -29.86 -5.09
N ASN A 563 -11.76 -30.63 -4.00
CA ASN A 563 -12.15 -30.05 -2.69
C ASN A 563 -11.42 -30.73 -1.52
N ASP A 564 -10.24 -31.29 -1.77
CA ASP A 564 -9.43 -31.96 -0.75
C ASP A 564 -8.50 -30.99 0.00
N GLY A 565 -8.36 -29.75 -0.47
CA GLY A 565 -7.50 -28.74 0.11
C GLY A 565 -6.03 -28.91 -0.25
N ASN A 566 -5.73 -29.65 -1.32
CA ASN A 566 -4.37 -29.91 -1.79
C ASN A 566 -4.18 -29.37 -3.21
N SER A 567 -3.44 -28.26 -3.33
CA SER A 567 -3.17 -27.59 -4.60
C SER A 567 -2.28 -28.36 -5.59
N GLN A 568 -1.91 -29.61 -5.28
CA GLN A 568 -1.15 -30.49 -6.17
C GLN A 568 -2.01 -31.60 -6.80
N THR A 569 -3.28 -31.71 -6.42
CA THR A 569 -4.26 -32.67 -6.94
C THR A 569 -5.38 -31.93 -7.66
N ARG A 570 -5.98 -32.53 -8.70
CA ARG A 570 -6.98 -31.85 -9.53
C ARG A 570 -8.09 -32.78 -9.98
N TRP A 571 -9.29 -32.24 -10.11
CA TRP A 571 -10.30 -32.85 -10.96
C TRP A 571 -10.02 -32.50 -12.43
N ALA A 572 -10.32 -33.43 -13.34
CA ALA A 572 -10.32 -33.18 -14.78
C ALA A 572 -11.51 -33.87 -15.45
N SER A 573 -12.25 -33.15 -16.29
CA SER A 573 -13.35 -33.70 -17.08
C SER A 573 -12.87 -34.33 -18.39
N ASP A 574 -13.75 -35.07 -19.04
CA ASP A 574 -13.62 -35.39 -20.47
C ASP A 574 -13.54 -34.12 -21.31
N SER A 575 -12.88 -34.21 -22.47
CA SER A 575 -12.67 -33.10 -23.40
C SER A 575 -13.89 -32.84 -24.29
N SER A 576 -15.04 -32.55 -23.66
CA SER A 576 -16.30 -32.21 -24.33
C SER A 576 -17.06 -31.12 -23.57
N ASP A 577 -18.07 -30.53 -24.21
CA ASP A 577 -18.92 -29.48 -23.65
C ASP A 577 -20.40 -29.89 -23.79
N PRO A 578 -21.26 -29.66 -22.78
CA PRO A 578 -20.94 -29.13 -21.44
C PRO A 578 -20.36 -30.18 -20.49
N GLN A 579 -19.68 -29.72 -19.43
CA GLN A 579 -19.26 -30.56 -18.30
C GLN A 579 -19.55 -29.81 -16.99
N TRP A 580 -19.70 -30.55 -15.90
CA TRP A 580 -19.96 -29.95 -14.59
C TRP A 580 -19.27 -30.69 -13.46
N ILE A 581 -19.03 -29.96 -12.39
CA ILE A 581 -18.67 -30.48 -11.06
C ILE A 581 -19.55 -29.79 -10.03
N GLN A 582 -20.08 -30.55 -9.08
CA GLN A 582 -20.97 -30.04 -8.05
C GLN A 582 -20.63 -30.60 -6.69
N VAL A 583 -20.79 -29.78 -5.66
CA VAL A 583 -20.62 -30.15 -4.26
C VAL A 583 -21.97 -30.16 -3.55
N ASP A 584 -22.21 -31.18 -2.72
CA ASP A 584 -23.29 -31.25 -1.73
C ASP A 584 -22.75 -30.80 -0.38
N LEU A 585 -23.17 -29.61 0.10
CA LEU A 585 -22.75 -29.05 1.38
C LEU A 585 -23.29 -29.85 2.58
N GLY A 586 -24.29 -30.71 2.34
CA GLY A 586 -24.96 -31.58 3.31
C GLY A 586 -26.27 -30.99 3.85
N THR A 587 -26.29 -29.69 4.09
CA THR A 587 -27.47 -28.91 4.51
C THR A 587 -27.56 -27.64 3.69
N PRO A 588 -28.76 -27.04 3.52
CA PRO A 588 -28.85 -25.67 3.03
C PRO A 588 -28.01 -24.73 3.90
N SER A 589 -27.19 -23.91 3.24
CA SER A 589 -26.32 -22.92 3.85
C SER A 589 -26.46 -21.60 3.10
N LEU A 590 -26.35 -20.49 3.83
CA LEU A 590 -26.24 -19.16 3.23
C LEU A 590 -24.84 -19.02 2.61
N ILE A 591 -24.79 -19.04 1.28
CA ILE A 591 -23.54 -18.95 0.50
C ILE A 591 -23.50 -17.64 -0.26
N SER A 592 -22.30 -17.06 -0.40
CA SER A 592 -22.12 -15.78 -1.08
C SER A 592 -20.83 -15.68 -1.90
N ARG A 593 -19.97 -16.71 -1.83
CA ARG A 593 -18.72 -16.72 -2.59
C ARG A 593 -18.33 -18.12 -3.04
N VAL A 594 -17.86 -18.22 -4.29
CA VAL A 594 -17.18 -19.39 -4.84
C VAL A 594 -15.77 -19.01 -5.28
N ARG A 595 -14.80 -19.88 -5.04
CA ARG A 595 -13.46 -19.75 -5.62
C ARG A 595 -13.13 -20.97 -6.46
N LEU A 596 -12.68 -20.73 -7.69
CA LEU A 596 -12.22 -21.76 -8.62
C LEU A 596 -10.72 -21.54 -8.84
N ASP A 597 -9.90 -22.51 -8.47
CA ASP A 597 -8.48 -22.52 -8.79
C ASP A 597 -8.28 -23.44 -10.01
N TRP A 598 -8.23 -22.89 -11.22
CA TRP A 598 -8.09 -23.63 -12.47
C TRP A 598 -6.68 -24.16 -12.68
N GLU A 599 -6.59 -25.28 -13.41
CA GLU A 599 -5.35 -25.70 -14.05
C GLU A 599 -5.13 -24.91 -15.36
N VAL A 600 -4.08 -25.22 -16.11
CA VAL A 600 -3.91 -24.74 -17.50
C VAL A 600 -5.16 -24.99 -18.34
N ALA A 601 -5.90 -26.08 -18.10
CA ALA A 601 -7.19 -26.35 -18.70
C ALA A 601 -8.34 -25.74 -17.89
N TYR A 602 -9.02 -24.73 -18.45
CA TYR A 602 -10.03 -23.93 -17.76
C TYR A 602 -11.34 -23.75 -18.57
N GLY A 603 -12.37 -23.23 -17.92
CA GLY A 603 -13.61 -22.82 -18.57
C GLY A 603 -13.54 -21.40 -19.12
N LYS A 604 -13.68 -21.23 -20.44
CA LYS A 604 -13.85 -19.91 -21.06
C LYS A 604 -15.30 -19.43 -20.91
N GLY A 605 -16.25 -20.33 -21.08
CA GLY A 605 -17.65 -20.13 -20.73
C GLY A 605 -18.04 -21.07 -19.61
N TYR A 606 -18.60 -20.53 -18.53
CA TYR A 606 -19.12 -21.33 -17.42
C TYR A 606 -20.13 -20.54 -16.58
N GLN A 607 -20.85 -21.25 -15.74
CA GLN A 607 -21.83 -20.71 -14.78
C GLN A 607 -21.54 -21.27 -13.39
N ILE A 608 -21.83 -20.48 -12.36
CA ILE A 608 -22.01 -21.00 -11.00
C ILE A 608 -23.51 -21.10 -10.76
N GLN A 609 -23.94 -22.28 -10.37
CA GLN A 609 -25.33 -22.61 -10.15
C GLN A 609 -25.53 -23.13 -8.74
N VAL A 610 -26.68 -22.81 -8.17
CA VAL A 610 -27.08 -23.22 -6.83
C VAL A 610 -28.40 -23.99 -6.87
N SER A 611 -28.59 -24.90 -5.93
CA SER A 611 -29.80 -25.71 -5.82
C SER A 611 -30.03 -26.20 -4.40
N ASN A 612 -31.29 -26.43 -4.03
CA ASN A 612 -31.66 -27.09 -2.76
C ASN A 612 -31.99 -28.58 -2.92
N ASP A 613 -32.21 -29.06 -4.14
CA ASP A 613 -32.59 -30.45 -4.44
C ASP A 613 -31.60 -31.19 -5.36
N GLY A 614 -30.60 -30.49 -5.88
CA GLY A 614 -29.59 -31.01 -6.82
C GLY A 614 -30.14 -31.24 -8.23
N GLN A 615 -31.39 -30.86 -8.51
CA GLN A 615 -32.10 -31.13 -9.76
C GLN A 615 -32.53 -29.85 -10.47
N ASN A 616 -33.09 -28.90 -9.71
CA ASN A 616 -33.50 -27.59 -10.19
C ASN A 616 -32.42 -26.58 -9.83
N TRP A 617 -31.86 -25.91 -10.83
CA TRP A 617 -30.68 -25.06 -10.67
C TRP A 617 -31.00 -23.62 -11.00
N THR A 618 -30.42 -22.70 -10.25
CA THR A 618 -30.48 -21.25 -10.48
C THR A 618 -29.07 -20.73 -10.69
N ASP A 619 -28.86 -19.94 -11.74
CA ASP A 619 -27.57 -19.32 -12.02
C ASP A 619 -27.38 -18.13 -11.07
N VAL A 620 -26.28 -18.14 -10.31
CA VAL A 620 -25.84 -17.01 -9.47
C VAL A 620 -24.67 -16.25 -10.11
N TYR A 621 -24.02 -16.86 -11.10
CA TYR A 621 -22.97 -16.24 -11.91
C TYR A 621 -22.89 -16.89 -13.29
N SER A 622 -22.49 -16.12 -14.30
CA SER A 622 -22.21 -16.62 -15.65
C SER A 622 -21.13 -15.80 -16.35
N THR A 623 -20.25 -16.45 -17.10
CA THR A 623 -19.27 -15.80 -17.96
C THR A 623 -19.11 -16.54 -19.29
N THR A 624 -18.66 -15.82 -20.31
CA THR A 624 -18.26 -16.35 -21.63
C THR A 624 -16.83 -15.98 -22.02
N SER A 625 -16.10 -15.33 -21.11
CA SER A 625 -14.78 -14.74 -21.36
C SER A 625 -13.76 -15.08 -20.27
N GLY A 626 -13.92 -16.20 -19.56
CA GLY A 626 -12.94 -16.68 -18.59
C GLY A 626 -11.57 -16.87 -19.22
N ASP A 627 -10.51 -16.63 -18.45
CA ASP A 627 -9.11 -16.66 -18.86
C ASP A 627 -8.24 -17.65 -18.06
N GLY A 628 -8.84 -18.38 -17.11
CA GLY A 628 -8.18 -19.39 -16.28
C GLY A 628 -7.52 -18.78 -15.04
N GLY A 629 -6.58 -19.49 -14.43
CA GLY A 629 -5.98 -19.04 -13.16
C GLY A 629 -6.93 -19.19 -11.97
N THR A 630 -7.07 -18.17 -11.13
CA THR A 630 -7.98 -18.19 -9.97
C THR A 630 -9.13 -17.23 -10.19
N ASP A 631 -10.35 -17.75 -10.14
CA ASP A 631 -11.57 -16.95 -10.14
C ASP A 631 -12.16 -16.87 -8.72
N ILE A 632 -12.47 -15.65 -8.27
CA ILE A 632 -13.20 -15.40 -7.02
C ILE A 632 -14.53 -14.76 -7.38
N ILE A 633 -15.61 -15.49 -7.14
CA ILE A 633 -16.95 -15.17 -7.63
C ILE A 633 -17.81 -14.85 -6.42
N ASN A 634 -18.11 -13.56 -6.23
CA ASN A 634 -19.04 -13.09 -5.20
C ASN A 634 -20.44 -12.88 -5.80
N PHE A 635 -21.47 -13.22 -5.04
CA PHE A 635 -22.88 -13.04 -5.43
C PHE A 635 -23.74 -12.77 -4.18
N ASP A 636 -24.97 -12.31 -4.40
CA ASP A 636 -25.93 -12.06 -3.33
C ASP A 636 -26.12 -13.32 -2.48
N GLU A 637 -26.14 -13.14 -1.16
CA GLU A 637 -26.27 -14.26 -0.23
C GLU A 637 -27.52 -15.10 -0.55
N THR A 638 -27.29 -16.37 -0.85
CA THR A 638 -28.32 -17.28 -1.33
C THR A 638 -28.29 -18.56 -0.49
N GLU A 639 -29.46 -18.99 -0.02
CA GLU A 639 -29.59 -20.26 0.69
C GLU A 639 -29.59 -21.42 -0.32
N ALA A 640 -28.58 -22.29 -0.24
CA ALA A 640 -28.47 -23.46 -1.11
C ALA A 640 -27.75 -24.62 -0.43
N ARG A 641 -28.08 -25.85 -0.82
CA ARG A 641 -27.38 -27.07 -0.40
C ARG A 641 -26.35 -27.55 -1.42
N TYR A 642 -26.62 -27.36 -2.70
CA TYR A 642 -25.79 -27.80 -3.79
C TYR A 642 -25.23 -26.62 -4.57
N VAL A 643 -23.95 -26.66 -4.89
CA VAL A 643 -23.29 -25.64 -5.72
C VAL A 643 -22.56 -26.34 -6.87
N ARG A 644 -22.71 -25.82 -8.08
CA ARG A 644 -22.18 -26.44 -9.31
C ARG A 644 -21.46 -25.42 -10.16
N MET A 645 -20.25 -25.76 -10.61
CA MET A 645 -19.64 -25.15 -11.78
C MET A 645 -20.15 -25.91 -13.01
N TYR A 646 -20.81 -25.18 -13.92
CA TYR A 646 -21.34 -25.71 -15.18
C TYR A 646 -20.60 -25.08 -16.36
N GLY A 647 -19.65 -25.83 -16.91
CA GLY A 647 -18.83 -25.44 -18.04
C GLY A 647 -19.60 -25.53 -19.36
N THR A 648 -19.67 -24.42 -20.09
CA THR A 648 -20.38 -24.30 -21.36
C THR A 648 -19.45 -24.18 -22.57
N SER A 649 -18.21 -23.73 -22.36
CA SER A 649 -17.17 -23.64 -23.39
C SER A 649 -15.77 -23.74 -22.78
N ARG A 650 -14.94 -24.67 -23.26
CA ARG A 650 -13.55 -24.84 -22.80
C ARG A 650 -12.64 -23.74 -23.34
N GLY A 651 -11.68 -23.31 -22.51
CA GLY A 651 -10.65 -22.35 -22.89
C GLY A 651 -9.45 -22.96 -23.62
N THR A 652 -9.33 -24.29 -23.58
CA THR A 652 -8.27 -25.04 -24.26
C THR A 652 -8.85 -26.24 -25.02
N MET A 653 -8.01 -27.03 -25.69
CA MET A 653 -8.43 -28.29 -26.32
C MET A 653 -8.75 -29.41 -25.31
N TYR A 654 -8.29 -29.28 -24.07
CA TYR A 654 -8.53 -30.24 -22.99
C TYR A 654 -9.90 -30.04 -22.34
N GLY A 655 -10.26 -30.89 -21.37
CA GLY A 655 -11.45 -30.75 -20.53
C GLY A 655 -11.40 -29.53 -19.61
N TYR A 656 -12.32 -29.46 -18.65
CA TYR A 656 -12.24 -28.52 -17.52
C TYR A 656 -11.40 -29.16 -16.43
N SER A 657 -10.52 -28.39 -15.79
CA SER A 657 -9.67 -28.89 -14.73
C SER A 657 -9.52 -27.89 -13.59
N LEU A 658 -9.75 -28.36 -12.37
CA LEU A 658 -9.69 -27.53 -11.16
C LEU A 658 -8.73 -28.16 -10.16
N TRP A 659 -7.75 -27.39 -9.70
CA TRP A 659 -7.00 -27.69 -8.48
C TRP A 659 -7.94 -27.63 -7.28
N GLU A 660 -8.78 -26.59 -7.18
CA GLU A 660 -9.74 -26.45 -6.09
C GLU A 660 -11.06 -25.79 -6.54
N PHE A 661 -12.15 -26.20 -5.92
CA PHE A 661 -13.51 -25.67 -6.00
C PHE A 661 -13.99 -25.44 -4.56
N LYS A 662 -13.96 -24.18 -4.14
CA LYS A 662 -14.27 -23.74 -2.78
C LYS A 662 -15.59 -22.99 -2.76
N VAL A 663 -16.39 -23.21 -1.72
CA VAL A 663 -17.69 -22.55 -1.52
C VAL A 663 -17.71 -21.96 -0.12
N PHE A 664 -17.85 -20.65 -0.03
CA PHE A 664 -17.88 -19.92 1.23
C PHE A 664 -19.27 -19.41 1.57
N GLY A 665 -19.63 -19.52 2.84
CA GLY A 665 -20.92 -19.13 3.38
C GLY A 665 -20.88 -18.94 4.89
N GLN A 666 -21.98 -18.47 5.49
CA GLN A 666 -22.04 -18.25 6.93
C GLN A 666 -21.90 -19.58 7.70
N ALA A 667 -21.18 -19.57 8.82
CA ALA A 667 -21.21 -20.69 9.76
C ALA A 667 -22.65 -20.89 10.26
N ALA A 668 -23.17 -22.12 10.19
CA ALA A 668 -24.47 -22.41 10.80
C ALA A 668 -24.37 -22.17 12.30
N ASP A 669 -25.21 -21.28 12.84
CA ASP A 669 -25.35 -21.09 14.28
C ASP A 669 -25.61 -22.46 14.92
N THR A 670 -24.64 -22.96 15.67
CA THR A 670 -24.86 -24.12 16.51
C THR A 670 -25.67 -23.62 17.70
N GLU A 671 -27.00 -23.75 17.61
CA GLU A 671 -27.87 -23.62 18.76
C GLU A 671 -27.30 -24.51 19.88
N ALA A 672 -26.86 -23.87 20.97
CA ALA A 672 -26.52 -24.55 22.20
C ALA A 672 -27.76 -25.35 22.64
N PRO A 673 -27.61 -26.61 23.10
CA PRO A 673 -28.77 -27.46 23.39
C PRO A 673 -29.62 -26.80 24.47
N GLU A 674 -30.93 -26.68 24.18
CA GLU A 674 -31.97 -26.30 25.14
C GLU A 674 -31.74 -27.02 26.47
N GLN A 675 -31.52 -26.25 27.53
CA GLN A 675 -31.62 -26.76 28.88
C GLN A 675 -33.07 -27.17 29.09
N LEU A 676 -33.30 -28.49 29.17
CA LEU A 676 -34.55 -29.07 29.65
C LEU A 676 -34.79 -28.55 31.09
N GLU A 677 -35.80 -27.69 31.24
CA GLU A 677 -36.47 -27.49 32.52
C GLU A 677 -37.26 -28.76 32.85
N GLU A 678 -36.83 -29.48 33.89
CA GLU A 678 -37.70 -30.11 34.91
C GLU A 678 -36.92 -30.36 36.21
#